data_AF-A0A2N6NFU7-F1
#
_entry.id   AF-A0A2N6NFU7-F1
#
_cell.length_a   1.000
_cell.length_b   1.000
_cell.length_c   1.000
_cell.angle_alpha   90.00
_cell.angle_beta   90.00
_cell.angle_gamma   90.00
#
_symmetry.space_group_name_H-M   'P 1'
#
loop_
_entity.id
_entity.type
_entity.pdbx_description
1 polymer ?
#
loop_
_entity_poly.entity_id
_entity_poly.type
_entity_poly.pdbx_seq_one_letter_code
_entity_poly.pdbx_strand_id
1 'polypeptide(L)'
;MAYVGAAQRRQGVYCQEHWEAVGYPLLNSRYHYTVKDIFVEGTLVETYQARTNVEREIAYIFEVPPEASVIGFTAKVGNTVVEAIVDEKAEADKKYQAAKTAGVQAWKLDKVNEEVFQISLGAVSPNSTIEVRVTYVYVISSDTIEDSVRLTIPAGLAARPGAGPASVTTVPTAPTGSDAVIITVGIEVDRSEMIFDLNCLTHHASITNGFSDNSFKALTPVEKRKVYKQWKSYVEFTSSTFLKHHFVLSWTVPRIDQAHCIVEQLSPPLPGQSPTLALALTLVSNLRLNVEEHEYIFLVDYSGSMAGSRIKMANSVVETMLNQLPSHTGSTFNIYNFNTSAWSIVAGGKSIAYDKKNVSTAVSNFRVSATGGTNIDAALTTVLSQRDASKRRCSIIVISDGLDWGVTAAMRTVQQHAATAAGQSKLLRVFVMGLGNDVSRGMCEGLARAGAGATAYISETLLQDRDHGKKKAETLINAINYAPVRVRSIDWHVDPAPAKSGGGGSAADGENQGSRPKPNQAELGAVAKGDNLPPPKAIQQAPLPGTMFWAIRSYWYAIVDGASKDSSVTINYDIPGSGSAKHTIEVGKRFETNGRLVHSLAAHALIQTFEQKLLTQTNQTDKYWTEAEIVRLGKKYSLASSQTSFVATMNGTGKITHTAGNATQAKQSLLSAVPVDNNSSLGFVSTQALPAAAAAPQARLFSMASMAQEAEPFATRMAVPLPVYIDEADADARDAAPGAAATAGADNLSAIISTQRGNGAFDSATIERVVFPSTGVPAIPAFISSLDGRDNVKEQIWLAVCAMAYFRQKEGGREREWSGARDKAGEFVKTTLCCVFGVDAGRSEEILTNSLDDAEGYF
;
A
#
# COMPACT_ATOMS: atom_id res chain seq x y z
N MET A 1 -34.54 10.33 16.81
CA MET A 1 -34.67 9.89 15.40
C MET A 1 -33.60 8.85 15.14
N ALA A 2 -33.88 7.82 14.35
CA ALA A 2 -32.85 6.87 13.94
C ALA A 2 -31.91 7.53 12.92
N TYR A 3 -30.61 7.24 13.01
CA TYR A 3 -29.65 7.66 11.99
C TYR A 3 -29.82 6.74 10.78
N VAL A 4 -30.63 7.18 9.81
CA VAL A 4 -30.70 6.52 8.49
C VAL A 4 -29.29 6.58 7.91
N GLY A 5 -28.71 5.43 7.58
CA GLY A 5 -27.32 5.34 7.10
C GLY A 5 -27.08 6.36 6.00
N ALA A 6 -26.06 7.20 6.18
CA ALA A 6 -25.84 8.36 5.32
C ALA A 6 -25.65 7.90 3.86
N ALA A 7 -26.62 8.23 3.01
CA ALA A 7 -26.61 7.76 1.63
C ALA A 7 -25.36 8.30 0.91
N GLN A 8 -24.54 7.38 0.39
CA GLN A 8 -23.35 7.72 -0.38
C GLN A 8 -23.73 8.67 -1.52
N ARG A 9 -23.07 9.82 -1.59
CA ARG A 9 -23.34 10.82 -2.63
C ARG A 9 -22.69 10.32 -3.91
N ARG A 10 -23.43 10.26 -5.01
CA ARG A 10 -22.84 9.71 -6.25
C ARG A 10 -21.81 10.66 -6.84
N GLN A 11 -20.74 10.09 -7.39
CA GLN A 11 -19.88 10.82 -8.32
C GLN A 11 -20.75 11.28 -9.49
N GLY A 12 -20.52 12.47 -10.03
CA GLY A 12 -21.50 13.07 -10.92
C GLY A 12 -21.13 14.45 -11.45
N VAL A 13 -21.91 14.89 -12.44
CA VAL A 13 -21.83 16.20 -13.09
C VAL A 13 -22.92 17.13 -12.53
N TYR A 14 -22.52 18.34 -12.16
CA TYR A 14 -23.35 19.35 -11.51
C TYR A 14 -23.19 20.72 -12.18
N CYS A 15 -24.27 21.48 -12.35
CA CYS A 15 -24.21 22.84 -12.89
C CYS A 15 -23.64 23.81 -11.84
N GLN A 16 -22.52 24.48 -12.14
CA GLN A 16 -21.72 25.17 -11.11
C GLN A 16 -22.43 26.36 -10.45
N GLU A 17 -23.40 26.99 -11.13
CA GLU A 17 -24.18 28.11 -10.59
C GLU A 17 -25.12 27.71 -9.44
N HIS A 18 -25.68 26.49 -9.48
CA HIS A 18 -26.76 26.05 -8.58
C HIS A 18 -26.45 24.72 -7.87
N TRP A 19 -25.36 24.05 -8.24
CA TRP A 19 -24.95 22.69 -7.82
C TRP A 19 -25.98 21.57 -8.10
N GLU A 20 -26.98 21.84 -8.92
CA GLU A 20 -27.97 20.85 -9.35
C GLU A 20 -27.42 19.91 -10.44
N ALA A 21 -27.75 18.62 -10.33
CA ALA A 21 -27.42 17.58 -11.32
C ALA A 21 -28.45 17.50 -12.47
N VAL A 22 -29.37 18.45 -12.56
CA VAL A 22 -30.47 18.45 -13.53
C VAL A 22 -29.91 18.64 -14.94
N GLY A 23 -30.22 17.69 -15.82
CA GLY A 23 -29.82 17.73 -17.23
C GLY A 23 -28.52 17.01 -17.58
N TYR A 24 -27.79 16.41 -16.64
CA TYR A 24 -26.52 15.71 -16.93
C TYR A 24 -26.47 14.25 -16.43
N PRO A 25 -27.35 13.35 -16.92
CA PRO A 25 -27.29 11.93 -16.55
C PRO A 25 -26.02 11.25 -17.07
N LEU A 26 -25.43 10.43 -16.19
CA LEU A 26 -24.42 9.42 -16.50
C LEU A 26 -25.06 8.30 -17.33
N LEU A 27 -24.42 7.93 -18.44
CA LEU A 27 -24.86 6.87 -19.37
C LEU A 27 -24.08 5.57 -19.20
N ASN A 28 -22.80 5.67 -18.87
CA ASN A 28 -21.86 4.57 -18.78
C ASN A 28 -20.70 5.02 -17.88
N SER A 29 -20.45 4.27 -16.81
CA SER A 29 -19.30 4.51 -15.94
C SER A 29 -18.28 3.41 -16.17
N ARG A 30 -17.01 3.77 -16.30
CA ARG A 30 -15.94 2.81 -16.52
C ARG A 30 -14.62 3.06 -15.65
N TYR A 31 -14.01 2.06 -14.96
CA TYR A 31 -12.70 1.94 -14.19
C TYR A 31 -11.88 0.73 -14.72
N HIS A 32 -10.57 0.84 -14.86
CA HIS A 32 -9.68 -0.25 -15.27
C HIS A 32 -8.45 -0.21 -14.40
N TYR A 33 -8.03 -1.36 -13.91
CA TYR A 33 -6.89 -1.47 -13.01
C TYR A 33 -5.87 -2.43 -13.60
N THR A 34 -4.66 -1.94 -13.80
CA THR A 34 -3.48 -2.78 -13.96
C THR A 34 -2.75 -2.81 -12.63
N VAL A 35 -2.73 -3.98 -11.98
CA VAL A 35 -2.00 -4.25 -10.75
C VAL A 35 -0.68 -4.91 -11.12
N LYS A 36 0.44 -4.28 -10.78
CA LYS A 36 1.79 -4.84 -10.85
C LYS A 36 2.27 -5.07 -9.43
N ASP A 37 2.31 -6.33 -9.01
CA ASP A 37 2.51 -6.74 -7.61
C ASP A 37 1.47 -6.09 -6.67
N ILE A 38 1.84 -5.05 -5.91
CA ILE A 38 0.92 -4.22 -5.11
C ILE A 38 0.66 -2.82 -5.68
N PHE A 39 1.36 -2.42 -6.74
CA PHE A 39 1.25 -1.08 -7.33
C PHE A 39 0.15 -1.06 -8.38
N VAL A 40 -0.71 -0.04 -8.35
CA VAL A 40 -1.93 0.01 -9.17
C VAL A 40 -1.93 1.25 -10.04
N GLU A 41 -2.11 1.06 -11.34
CA GLU A 41 -2.57 2.10 -12.26
C GLU A 41 -4.07 1.92 -12.49
N GLY A 42 -4.87 2.91 -12.08
CA GLY A 42 -6.31 2.97 -12.26
C GLY A 42 -6.69 4.02 -13.32
N THR A 43 -7.56 3.67 -14.27
CA THR A 43 -8.14 4.63 -15.23
C THR A 43 -9.66 4.61 -15.19
N LEU A 44 -10.26 5.73 -14.80
CA LEU A 44 -11.67 6.06 -14.93
C LEU A 44 -11.97 6.65 -16.32
N VAL A 45 -13.11 6.29 -16.92
CA VAL A 45 -13.76 6.90 -18.07
C VAL A 45 -15.26 6.95 -17.81
N GLU A 46 -15.87 8.12 -17.68
CA GLU A 46 -17.33 8.25 -17.56
C GLU A 46 -17.92 8.99 -18.76
N THR A 47 -19.11 8.56 -19.19
CA THR A 47 -19.81 9.16 -20.33
C THR A 47 -21.15 9.75 -19.88
N TYR A 48 -21.33 11.06 -20.04
CA TYR A 48 -22.51 11.83 -19.68
C TYR A 48 -23.19 12.43 -20.91
N GLN A 49 -24.49 12.74 -20.82
CA GLN A 49 -25.22 13.46 -21.86
C GLN A 49 -25.75 14.80 -21.34
N ALA A 50 -25.38 15.90 -21.99
CA ALA A 50 -25.89 17.24 -21.69
C ALA A 50 -27.33 17.41 -22.22
N ARG A 51 -28.33 16.93 -21.48
CA ARG A 51 -29.77 17.12 -21.76
C ARG A 51 -30.23 18.54 -21.37
N THR A 52 -29.51 19.55 -21.84
CA THR A 52 -29.81 20.98 -21.66
C THR A 52 -30.12 21.65 -23.00
N ASN A 53 -30.83 22.77 -22.96
CA ASN A 53 -31.07 23.66 -24.10
C ASN A 53 -30.13 24.89 -24.12
N VAL A 54 -29.40 25.13 -23.03
CA VAL A 54 -28.43 26.22 -22.87
C VAL A 54 -27.05 25.67 -22.54
N GLU A 55 -26.02 26.36 -23.02
CA GLU A 55 -24.63 26.08 -22.67
C GLU A 55 -24.38 26.45 -21.20
N ARG A 56 -23.60 25.65 -20.47
CA ARG A 56 -23.31 25.85 -19.05
C ARG A 56 -21.86 25.52 -18.71
N GLU A 57 -21.39 26.09 -17.61
CA GLU A 57 -20.24 25.59 -16.86
C GLU A 57 -20.70 24.49 -15.90
N ILE A 58 -19.98 23.38 -15.89
CA ILE A 58 -20.28 22.22 -15.03
C ILE A 58 -19.05 21.77 -14.25
N ALA A 59 -19.27 21.35 -13.01
CA ALA A 59 -18.29 20.69 -12.17
C ALA A 59 -18.57 19.19 -12.12
N TYR A 60 -17.52 18.38 -12.19
CA TYR A 60 -17.56 16.93 -11.99
C TYR A 60 -16.71 16.58 -10.77
N ILE A 61 -17.27 15.82 -9.82
CA ILE A 61 -16.59 15.49 -8.56
C ILE A 61 -16.58 13.98 -8.36
N PHE A 62 -15.40 13.47 -8.04
CA PHE A 62 -15.11 12.06 -7.87
C PHE A 62 -14.15 11.83 -6.70
N GLU A 63 -14.22 10.63 -6.12
CA GLU A 63 -13.23 10.11 -5.16
C GLU A 63 -12.36 9.07 -5.86
N VAL A 64 -11.05 9.16 -5.63
CA VAL A 64 -10.07 8.12 -5.98
C VAL A 64 -9.80 7.23 -4.76
N PRO A 65 -9.18 6.05 -4.94
CA PRO A 65 -8.70 5.26 -3.81
C PRO A 65 -7.73 6.04 -2.89
N PRO A 66 -7.61 5.67 -1.61
CA PRO A 66 -6.65 6.24 -0.67
C PRO A 66 -5.19 6.27 -1.17
N GLU A 67 -4.47 7.32 -0.77
CA GLU A 67 -3.11 7.67 -1.23
C GLU A 67 -2.91 7.73 -2.76
N ALA A 68 -4.00 7.79 -3.55
CA ALA A 68 -3.90 7.89 -5.00
C ALA A 68 -3.57 9.29 -5.49
N SER A 69 -2.75 9.37 -6.54
CA SER A 69 -2.44 10.61 -7.24
C SER A 69 -2.86 10.55 -8.70
N VAL A 70 -3.60 11.56 -9.16
CA VAL A 70 -4.02 11.70 -10.55
C VAL A 70 -2.81 12.06 -11.42
N ILE A 71 -2.50 11.18 -12.38
CA ILE A 71 -1.38 11.27 -13.33
C ILE A 71 -1.79 11.63 -14.76
N GLY A 72 -3.09 11.60 -15.06
CA GLY A 72 -3.61 11.94 -16.38
C GLY A 72 -5.07 12.39 -16.35
N PHE A 73 -5.40 13.38 -17.19
CA PHE A 73 -6.76 13.85 -17.41
C PHE A 73 -6.96 14.13 -18.90
N THR A 74 -8.04 13.58 -19.47
CA THR A 74 -8.48 13.86 -20.83
C THR A 74 -9.99 14.05 -20.81
N ALA A 75 -10.47 15.06 -21.53
CA ALA A 75 -11.89 15.32 -21.68
C ALA A 75 -12.27 15.37 -23.16
N LYS A 76 -13.46 14.87 -23.47
CA LYS A 76 -14.09 14.95 -24.79
C LYS A 76 -15.45 15.61 -24.63
N VAL A 77 -15.74 16.60 -25.47
CA VAL A 77 -17.06 17.23 -25.57
C VAL A 77 -17.45 17.21 -27.04
N GLY A 78 -18.52 16.47 -27.37
CA GLY A 78 -18.89 16.20 -28.76
C GLY A 78 -17.76 15.51 -29.53
N ASN A 79 -17.23 16.16 -30.58
CA ASN A 79 -16.23 15.59 -31.49
C ASN A 79 -14.78 15.93 -31.16
N THR A 80 -14.53 16.82 -30.20
CA THR A 80 -13.16 17.26 -29.85
C THR A 80 -12.69 16.60 -28.57
N VAL A 81 -11.47 16.07 -28.59
CA VAL A 81 -10.77 15.46 -27.45
C VAL A 81 -9.59 16.36 -27.08
N VAL A 82 -9.44 16.68 -25.80
CA VAL A 82 -8.32 17.46 -25.29
C VAL A 82 -7.65 16.74 -24.12
N GLU A 83 -6.37 16.43 -24.32
CA GLU A 83 -5.46 15.86 -23.32
C GLU A 83 -4.85 17.02 -22.52
N ALA A 84 -5.11 17.05 -21.21
CA ALA A 84 -4.73 18.17 -20.34
C ALA A 84 -3.29 18.04 -19.83
N ILE A 85 -2.62 19.18 -19.65
CA ILE A 85 -1.25 19.25 -19.12
C ILE A 85 -1.25 19.76 -17.68
N VAL A 86 -0.28 19.34 -16.88
CA VAL A 86 -0.09 19.87 -15.53
C VAL A 86 0.67 21.19 -15.57
N ASP A 87 0.22 22.16 -14.78
CA ASP A 87 0.91 23.43 -14.56
C ASP A 87 0.86 23.84 -13.08
N GLU A 88 1.53 24.93 -12.70
CA GLU A 88 1.30 25.54 -11.38
C GLU A 88 -0.18 25.95 -11.27
N LYS A 89 -0.81 25.63 -10.13
CA LYS A 89 -2.24 25.83 -9.87
C LYS A 89 -2.71 27.25 -10.18
N ALA A 90 -1.93 28.27 -9.79
CA ALA A 90 -2.24 29.67 -10.07
C ALA A 90 -2.19 30.04 -11.58
N GLU A 91 -1.32 29.40 -12.36
CA GLU A 91 -1.25 29.60 -13.82
C GLU A 91 -2.31 28.77 -14.56
N ALA A 92 -2.62 27.57 -14.07
CA ALA A 92 -3.76 26.76 -14.51
C ALA A 92 -5.08 27.53 -14.32
N ASP A 93 -5.28 28.15 -13.15
CA ASP A 93 -6.43 29.02 -12.86
C ASP A 93 -6.50 30.21 -13.81
N LYS A 94 -5.40 30.95 -14.01
CA LYS A 94 -5.36 32.08 -14.97
C LYS A 94 -5.71 31.65 -16.38
N LYS A 95 -5.13 30.55 -16.89
CA LYS A 95 -5.39 30.01 -18.23
C LYS A 95 -6.85 29.59 -18.41
N TYR A 96 -7.42 28.91 -17.40
CA TYR A 96 -8.82 28.51 -17.39
C TYR A 96 -9.76 29.73 -17.42
N GLN A 97 -9.56 30.71 -16.53
CA GLN A 97 -10.41 31.90 -16.46
C GLN A 97 -10.25 32.80 -17.70
N ALA A 98 -9.05 32.92 -18.26
CA ALA A 98 -8.81 33.68 -19.49
C ALA A 98 -9.53 33.06 -20.70
N ALA A 99 -9.43 31.73 -20.88
CA ALA A 99 -10.15 31.02 -21.93
C ALA A 99 -11.67 31.13 -21.75
N LYS A 100 -12.19 30.90 -20.53
CA LYS A 100 -13.61 31.09 -20.19
C LYS A 100 -14.11 32.50 -20.51
N THR A 101 -13.35 33.53 -20.15
CA THR A 101 -13.69 34.95 -20.43
C THR A 101 -13.70 35.25 -21.93
N ALA A 102 -12.87 34.56 -22.71
CA ALA A 102 -12.83 34.67 -24.17
C ALA A 102 -13.88 33.81 -24.90
N GLY A 103 -14.79 33.12 -24.18
CA GLY A 103 -15.76 32.18 -24.77
C GLY A 103 -15.13 30.90 -25.33
N VAL A 104 -13.92 30.56 -24.90
CA VAL A 104 -13.15 29.41 -25.37
C VAL A 104 -13.32 28.24 -24.40
N GLN A 105 -13.72 27.07 -24.91
CA GLN A 105 -13.84 25.85 -24.09
C GLN A 105 -12.52 25.54 -23.38
N ALA A 106 -12.65 25.25 -22.08
CA ALA A 106 -11.56 25.11 -21.14
C ALA A 106 -11.85 24.03 -20.11
N TRP A 107 -10.79 23.35 -19.66
CA TRP A 107 -10.84 22.22 -18.75
C TRP A 107 -9.82 22.42 -17.64
N LYS A 108 -10.19 22.10 -16.40
CA LYS A 108 -9.29 22.11 -15.24
C LYS A 108 -9.57 20.92 -14.32
N LEU A 109 -8.55 20.33 -13.71
CA LEU A 109 -8.68 19.32 -12.66
C LEU A 109 -7.86 19.73 -11.44
N ASP A 110 -8.54 19.83 -10.29
CA ASP A 110 -7.99 20.19 -9.00
C ASP A 110 -8.08 19.06 -7.98
N LYS A 111 -7.01 18.89 -7.19
CA LYS A 111 -7.06 18.23 -5.88
C LYS A 111 -7.90 19.08 -4.92
N VAL A 112 -8.94 18.52 -4.31
CA VAL A 112 -9.78 19.18 -3.29
C VAL A 112 -9.32 18.76 -1.88
N ASN A 113 -9.06 17.46 -1.68
CA ASN A 113 -8.32 16.91 -0.55
C ASN A 113 -7.54 15.66 -1.02
N GLU A 114 -7.08 14.80 -0.12
CA GLU A 114 -6.30 13.58 -0.47
C GLU A 114 -7.09 12.52 -1.28
N GLU A 115 -8.42 12.56 -1.26
CA GLU A 115 -9.29 11.54 -1.86
C GLU A 115 -10.23 12.13 -2.92
N VAL A 116 -10.67 13.37 -2.74
CA VAL A 116 -11.65 14.07 -3.57
C VAL A 116 -10.96 14.98 -4.58
N PHE A 117 -11.35 14.84 -5.84
CA PHE A 117 -10.90 15.67 -6.96
C PHE A 117 -12.10 16.32 -7.67
N GLN A 118 -11.90 17.53 -8.18
CA GLN A 118 -12.90 18.30 -8.94
C GLN A 118 -12.37 18.61 -10.33
N ILE A 119 -13.11 18.19 -11.35
CA ILE A 119 -12.96 18.67 -12.73
C ILE A 119 -13.94 19.82 -12.94
N SER A 120 -13.50 20.86 -13.65
CA SER A 120 -14.33 22.00 -14.05
C SER A 120 -14.31 22.14 -15.58
N LEU A 121 -15.49 22.16 -16.21
CA LEU A 121 -15.68 22.14 -17.65
C LEU A 121 -16.42 23.42 -18.07
N GLY A 122 -15.70 24.32 -18.76
CA GLY A 122 -16.25 25.58 -19.25
C GLY A 122 -16.91 25.44 -20.63
N ALA A 123 -18.03 26.14 -20.84
CA ALA A 123 -18.74 26.23 -22.13
C ALA A 123 -19.19 24.86 -22.70
N VAL A 124 -19.88 24.04 -21.90
CA VAL A 124 -20.36 22.72 -22.34
C VAL A 124 -21.68 22.83 -23.08
N SER A 125 -21.61 22.62 -24.39
CA SER A 125 -22.68 22.94 -25.34
C SER A 125 -23.92 22.03 -25.22
N PRO A 126 -25.13 22.55 -25.53
CA PRO A 126 -26.39 21.80 -25.49
C PRO A 126 -26.36 20.48 -26.26
N ASN A 127 -26.99 19.44 -25.71
CA ASN A 127 -27.13 18.11 -26.34
C ASN A 127 -25.80 17.40 -26.71
N SER A 128 -24.67 17.88 -26.21
CA SER A 128 -23.37 17.22 -26.38
C SER A 128 -23.22 16.00 -25.48
N THR A 129 -22.47 14.99 -25.95
CA THR A 129 -21.96 13.90 -25.12
C THR A 129 -20.60 14.31 -24.55
N ILE A 130 -20.38 14.01 -23.28
CA ILE A 130 -19.18 14.33 -22.52
C ILE A 130 -18.51 13.01 -22.13
N GLU A 131 -17.25 12.77 -22.51
CA GLU A 131 -16.44 11.66 -21.95
C GLU A 131 -15.32 12.27 -21.09
N VAL A 132 -15.30 11.94 -19.80
CA VAL A 132 -14.25 12.32 -18.85
C VAL A 132 -13.37 11.11 -18.60
N ARG A 133 -12.06 11.23 -18.80
CA ARG A 133 -11.06 10.19 -18.51
C ARG A 133 -10.05 10.69 -17.49
N VAL A 134 -9.85 9.92 -16.42
CA VAL A 134 -8.89 10.22 -15.35
C VAL A 134 -8.04 8.99 -15.08
N THR A 135 -6.72 9.12 -15.13
CA THR A 135 -5.77 8.07 -14.76
C THR A 135 -5.04 8.47 -13.48
N TYR A 136 -4.90 7.53 -12.54
CA TYR A 136 -4.29 7.73 -11.23
C TYR A 136 -3.49 6.50 -10.79
N VAL A 137 -2.52 6.69 -9.90
CA VAL A 137 -1.68 5.62 -9.34
C VAL A 137 -1.75 5.58 -7.83
N TYR A 138 -1.71 4.38 -7.24
CA TYR A 138 -1.67 4.15 -5.79
C TYR A 138 -1.02 2.81 -5.43
N VAL A 139 -0.84 2.56 -4.13
CA VAL A 139 -0.36 1.30 -3.57
C VAL A 139 -1.52 0.57 -2.89
N ILE A 140 -1.64 -0.74 -3.05
CA ILE A 140 -2.60 -1.52 -2.27
C ILE A 140 -2.19 -1.51 -0.79
N SER A 141 -3.13 -1.09 0.04
CA SER A 141 -3.06 -1.23 1.49
C SER A 141 -2.92 -2.71 1.87
N SER A 142 -1.87 -3.06 2.62
CA SER A 142 -1.61 -4.41 3.11
C SER A 142 -2.79 -4.96 3.90
N ASP A 143 -3.10 -6.25 3.71
CA ASP A 143 -3.88 -6.99 4.69
C ASP A 143 -2.93 -7.59 5.74
N THR A 144 -3.44 -7.89 6.93
CA THR A 144 -2.70 -8.55 8.03
C THR A 144 -3.10 -10.02 8.20
N ILE A 145 -3.57 -10.63 7.12
CA ILE A 145 -3.41 -12.07 6.92
C ILE A 145 -2.13 -12.17 6.11
N GLU A 146 -1.19 -13.01 6.53
CA GLU A 146 0.06 -13.24 5.81
C GLU A 146 -0.25 -13.51 4.33
N ASP A 147 0.54 -12.91 3.45
CA ASP A 147 0.42 -13.06 2.00
C ASP A 147 -0.86 -12.50 1.33
N SER A 148 -1.84 -11.92 2.04
CA SER A 148 -3.06 -11.40 1.40
C SER A 148 -2.96 -9.95 0.86
N VAL A 149 -3.66 -9.70 -0.25
CA VAL A 149 -3.72 -8.44 -1.02
C VAL A 149 -5.17 -8.09 -1.34
N ARG A 150 -5.52 -6.79 -1.26
CA ARG A 150 -6.90 -6.33 -1.43
C ARG A 150 -7.05 -4.97 -2.13
N LEU A 151 -7.35 -5.02 -3.43
CA LEU A 151 -7.67 -3.83 -4.23
C LEU A 151 -9.05 -3.28 -3.83
N THR A 152 -9.17 -1.99 -3.51
CA THR A 152 -10.44 -1.34 -3.11
C THR A 152 -10.85 -0.19 -4.03
N ILE A 153 -12.13 -0.09 -4.42
CA ILE A 153 -12.64 0.91 -5.38
C ILE A 153 -13.93 1.59 -4.85
N PRO A 154 -14.12 2.92 -5.00
CA PRO A 154 -15.36 3.59 -4.57
C PRO A 154 -16.61 3.30 -5.43
N ALA A 155 -17.79 3.25 -4.80
CA ALA A 155 -19.10 3.32 -5.49
C ALA A 155 -19.68 4.74 -5.61
N GLY A 156 -19.11 5.68 -4.86
CA GLY A 156 -19.63 7.01 -4.61
C GLY A 156 -18.69 7.77 -3.67
N LEU A 157 -19.04 9.02 -3.40
CA LEU A 157 -18.39 9.90 -2.45
C LEU A 157 -18.86 9.60 -1.01
N ALA A 158 -17.92 9.51 -0.07
CA ALA A 158 -18.22 9.36 1.35
C ALA A 158 -18.97 10.59 1.91
N ALA A 159 -20.04 10.35 2.68
CA ALA A 159 -20.90 11.40 3.22
C ALA A 159 -20.36 12.00 4.54
N ARG A 160 -19.51 13.02 4.43
CA ARG A 160 -18.82 13.67 5.58
C ARG A 160 -19.69 14.79 6.21
N PRO A 161 -19.97 14.79 7.53
CA PRO A 161 -20.72 15.85 8.21
C PRO A 161 -20.00 17.21 8.20
N GLY A 162 -20.74 18.27 8.56
CA GLY A 162 -20.18 19.61 8.80
C GLY A 162 -19.94 20.46 7.55
N ALA A 163 -19.36 21.64 7.77
CA ALA A 163 -19.14 22.67 6.75
C ALA A 163 -17.82 22.45 5.97
N GLY A 164 -17.74 21.35 5.23
CA GLY A 164 -16.73 21.14 4.19
C GLY A 164 -16.91 22.08 2.98
N PRO A 165 -16.01 22.01 1.99
CA PRO A 165 -16.03 22.85 0.79
C PRO A 165 -17.42 22.85 0.13
N ALA A 166 -17.93 24.03 -0.22
CA ALA A 166 -19.27 24.20 -0.77
C ALA A 166 -19.50 23.28 -1.99
N SER A 167 -18.50 23.13 -2.86
CA SER A 167 -18.55 22.25 -4.03
C SER A 167 -18.77 20.77 -3.71
N VAL A 168 -18.46 20.30 -2.50
CA VAL A 168 -18.70 18.90 -2.08
C VAL A 168 -19.90 18.78 -1.13
N THR A 169 -20.16 19.81 -0.31
CA THR A 169 -21.24 19.77 0.70
C THR A 169 -22.63 20.05 0.17
N THR A 170 -22.79 20.81 -0.93
CA THR A 170 -24.11 21.06 -1.55
C THR A 170 -24.55 19.97 -2.53
N VAL A 171 -23.64 19.05 -2.92
CA VAL A 171 -23.84 18.02 -3.95
C VAL A 171 -25.07 17.14 -3.72
N PRO A 172 -26.10 17.20 -4.60
CA PRO A 172 -27.22 16.26 -4.61
C PRO A 172 -26.79 14.87 -5.10
N THR A 173 -27.57 13.83 -4.81
CA THR A 173 -27.34 12.52 -5.43
C THR A 173 -27.62 12.59 -6.94
N ALA A 174 -26.60 12.34 -7.77
CA ALA A 174 -26.75 12.35 -9.23
C ALA A 174 -27.89 11.42 -9.71
N PRO A 175 -28.76 11.88 -10.63
CA PRO A 175 -29.91 11.12 -11.08
C PRO A 175 -29.50 9.91 -11.92
N THR A 176 -30.17 8.79 -11.71
CA THR A 176 -29.96 7.55 -12.47
C THR A 176 -30.33 7.71 -13.94
N GLY A 177 -29.33 7.59 -14.83
CA GLY A 177 -29.56 7.05 -16.16
C GLY A 177 -29.90 5.56 -16.09
N SER A 178 -30.35 5.00 -17.22
CA SER A 178 -30.28 3.56 -17.46
C SER A 178 -28.84 3.16 -17.83
N ASP A 179 -28.57 1.87 -17.75
CA ASP A 179 -27.41 1.20 -18.33
C ASP A 179 -26.08 1.36 -17.56
N ALA A 180 -24.98 0.94 -18.19
CA ALA A 180 -24.19 -0.17 -17.63
C ALA A 180 -22.80 0.21 -17.08
N VAL A 181 -22.16 -0.82 -16.51
CA VAL A 181 -20.92 -0.78 -15.75
C VAL A 181 -20.14 -2.09 -15.99
N ILE A 182 -18.91 -2.10 -16.54
CA ILE A 182 -18.21 -3.30 -17.10
C ILE A 182 -16.68 -3.38 -16.74
N ILE A 183 -16.18 -4.18 -15.78
CA ILE A 183 -14.76 -4.05 -15.34
C ILE A 183 -13.78 -4.71 -16.27
N THR A 184 -12.55 -4.21 -16.17
CA THR A 184 -11.35 -4.98 -16.50
C THR A 184 -10.29 -4.75 -15.40
N VAL A 185 -10.00 -5.76 -14.56
CA VAL A 185 -8.83 -5.76 -13.65
C VAL A 185 -7.81 -6.75 -14.21
N GLY A 186 -6.63 -6.26 -14.58
CA GLY A 186 -5.47 -7.07 -14.90
C GLY A 186 -4.53 -7.15 -13.70
N ILE A 187 -4.22 -8.36 -13.25
CA ILE A 187 -3.23 -8.62 -12.19
C ILE A 187 -2.01 -9.28 -12.82
N GLU A 188 -0.82 -8.74 -12.53
CA GLU A 188 0.48 -9.40 -12.71
C GLU A 188 1.29 -9.24 -11.43
N VAL A 189 1.49 -10.34 -10.71
CA VAL A 189 2.37 -10.45 -9.54
C VAL A 189 3.80 -10.77 -10.01
N ASP A 190 4.80 -10.74 -9.11
CA ASP A 190 6.19 -11.14 -9.43
C ASP A 190 6.23 -12.44 -10.25
N ARG A 191 7.14 -12.51 -11.25
CA ARG A 191 7.14 -13.51 -12.33
C ARG A 191 7.50 -14.94 -11.90
N SER A 192 7.47 -15.21 -10.60
CA SER A 192 7.69 -16.52 -9.99
C SER A 192 6.55 -16.95 -9.06
N GLU A 193 5.80 -16.01 -8.47
CA GLU A 193 4.84 -16.28 -7.41
C GLU A 193 3.43 -16.56 -7.97
N MET A 194 2.81 -17.66 -7.55
CA MET A 194 1.45 -18.01 -7.98
C MET A 194 0.39 -17.20 -7.22
N ILE A 195 -0.68 -16.77 -7.91
CA ILE A 195 -1.84 -16.13 -7.28
C ILE A 195 -2.76 -17.22 -6.68
N PHE A 196 -3.06 -17.11 -5.38
CA PHE A 196 -3.98 -17.99 -4.65
C PHE A 196 -5.27 -17.25 -4.24
N ASP A 197 -6.34 -18.03 -4.01
CA ASP A 197 -7.65 -17.62 -3.45
C ASP A 197 -8.25 -16.28 -3.97
N LEU A 198 -7.96 -15.93 -5.23
CA LEU A 198 -8.47 -14.74 -5.91
C LEU A 198 -10.00 -14.79 -6.04
N ASN A 199 -10.69 -13.86 -5.37
CA ASN A 199 -12.14 -13.76 -5.33
C ASN A 199 -12.64 -12.32 -5.13
N CYS A 200 -13.81 -11.98 -5.70
CA CYS A 200 -14.55 -10.80 -5.28
C CYS A 200 -15.46 -11.15 -4.10
N LEU A 201 -15.33 -10.43 -2.98
CA LEU A 201 -15.93 -10.83 -1.70
C LEU A 201 -17.42 -10.49 -1.54
N THR A 202 -18.10 -10.09 -2.62
CA THR A 202 -19.42 -9.45 -2.55
C THR A 202 -20.20 -9.42 -3.86
N HIS A 203 -19.54 -9.42 -5.02
CA HIS A 203 -20.17 -9.40 -6.34
C HIS A 203 -19.63 -10.54 -7.20
N HIS A 204 -20.46 -11.11 -8.04
CA HIS A 204 -20.08 -12.28 -8.86
C HIS A 204 -19.31 -11.83 -10.12
N ALA A 205 -18.00 -11.61 -9.94
CA ALA A 205 -17.08 -11.35 -11.04
C ALA A 205 -16.58 -12.65 -11.70
N SER A 206 -16.36 -12.60 -13.01
CA SER A 206 -15.68 -13.62 -13.80
C SER A 206 -14.17 -13.48 -13.63
N ILE A 207 -13.47 -14.59 -13.34
CA ILE A 207 -12.04 -14.61 -13.03
C ILE A 207 -11.34 -15.59 -13.97
N THR A 208 -10.29 -15.15 -14.66
CA THR A 208 -9.51 -15.95 -15.62
C THR A 208 -8.02 -15.91 -15.29
N ASN A 209 -7.55 -16.96 -14.61
CA ASN A 209 -6.13 -17.13 -14.30
C ASN A 209 -5.30 -17.45 -15.57
N GLY A 210 -4.04 -17.04 -15.56
CA GLY A 210 -3.08 -17.27 -16.66
C GLY A 210 -2.75 -16.03 -17.49
N PHE A 211 -3.58 -14.99 -17.44
CA PHE A 211 -3.56 -13.85 -18.35
C PHE A 211 -3.89 -12.57 -17.57
N SER A 212 -3.34 -11.42 -17.95
CA SER A 212 -3.55 -10.13 -17.27
C SER A 212 -4.43 -9.15 -18.05
N ASP A 213 -5.04 -9.61 -19.14
CA ASP A 213 -5.90 -8.84 -20.04
C ASP A 213 -6.90 -9.79 -20.73
N ASN A 214 -7.76 -9.27 -21.61
CA ASN A 214 -8.74 -10.08 -22.34
C ASN A 214 -8.24 -10.68 -23.66
N SER A 215 -6.94 -10.57 -24.01
CA SER A 215 -6.40 -11.09 -25.28
C SER A 215 -6.61 -12.60 -25.44
N PHE A 216 -6.65 -13.35 -24.33
CA PHE A 216 -6.97 -14.77 -24.33
C PHE A 216 -8.31 -15.09 -25.01
N LYS A 217 -9.28 -14.16 -25.07
CA LYS A 217 -10.54 -14.38 -25.78
C LYS A 217 -10.34 -14.63 -27.27
N ALA A 218 -9.27 -14.11 -27.87
CA ALA A 218 -8.89 -14.32 -29.27
C ALA A 218 -7.94 -15.51 -29.50
N LEU A 219 -7.28 -16.05 -28.46
CA LEU A 219 -6.26 -17.09 -28.59
C LEU A 219 -6.85 -18.51 -28.70
N THR A 220 -6.24 -19.35 -29.54
CA THR A 220 -6.54 -20.79 -29.62
C THR A 220 -6.08 -21.53 -28.33
N PRO A 221 -6.60 -22.74 -28.06
CA PRO A 221 -6.15 -23.55 -26.91
C PRO A 221 -4.64 -23.88 -26.91
N VAL A 222 -3.98 -23.88 -28.06
CA VAL A 222 -2.53 -24.11 -28.16
C VAL A 222 -1.74 -22.86 -27.77
N GLU A 223 -2.16 -21.69 -28.25
CA GLU A 223 -1.52 -20.41 -27.90
C GLU A 223 -1.74 -20.05 -26.44
N LYS A 224 -2.95 -20.30 -25.91
CA LYS A 224 -3.27 -20.18 -24.48
C LYS A 224 -2.25 -20.91 -23.61
N ARG A 225 -1.91 -22.17 -23.91
CA ARG A 225 -0.91 -22.94 -23.15
C ARG A 225 0.52 -22.37 -23.24
N LYS A 226 0.89 -21.69 -24.34
CA LYS A 226 2.20 -21.04 -24.48
C LYS A 226 2.29 -19.72 -23.69
N VAL A 227 1.21 -18.95 -23.73
CA VAL A 227 1.13 -17.59 -23.15
C VAL A 227 0.77 -17.59 -21.66
N TYR A 228 0.07 -18.62 -21.16
CA TYR A 228 -0.31 -18.79 -19.75
C TYR A 228 0.85 -18.55 -18.76
N LYS A 229 0.61 -17.76 -17.71
CA LYS A 229 1.52 -17.53 -16.57
C LYS A 229 0.75 -17.59 -15.24
N GLN A 230 1.22 -18.38 -14.27
CA GLN A 230 0.54 -18.58 -12.98
C GLN A 230 0.50 -17.33 -12.06
N TRP A 231 1.35 -16.35 -12.34
CA TRP A 231 1.42 -15.04 -11.66
C TRP A 231 0.53 -13.97 -12.31
N LYS A 232 -0.33 -14.35 -13.27
CA LYS A 232 -1.28 -13.44 -13.93
C LYS A 232 -2.72 -13.88 -13.73
N SER A 233 -3.63 -12.93 -13.53
CA SER A 233 -5.07 -13.17 -13.61
C SER A 233 -5.83 -11.95 -14.10
N TYR A 234 -6.98 -12.18 -14.73
CA TYR A 234 -7.83 -11.15 -15.31
C TYR A 234 -9.25 -11.30 -14.78
N VAL A 235 -9.82 -10.21 -14.28
CA VAL A 235 -11.16 -10.15 -13.71
C VAL A 235 -12.06 -9.23 -14.53
N GLU A 236 -13.27 -9.71 -14.78
CA GLU A 236 -14.31 -9.06 -15.58
C GLU A 236 -15.67 -9.22 -14.90
N PHE A 237 -16.52 -8.20 -14.98
CA PHE A 237 -17.74 -8.02 -14.22
C PHE A 237 -18.64 -7.14 -15.08
N THR A 238 -19.95 -7.29 -14.98
CA THR A 238 -20.88 -6.37 -15.65
C THR A 238 -22.16 -6.23 -14.85
N SER A 239 -22.59 -4.98 -14.65
CA SER A 239 -23.88 -4.63 -14.07
C SER A 239 -24.65 -3.71 -15.02
N SER A 240 -25.96 -3.93 -15.13
CA SER A 240 -26.91 -3.02 -15.78
C SER A 240 -27.34 -1.86 -14.86
N THR A 241 -26.77 -1.76 -13.66
CA THR A 241 -27.13 -0.75 -12.65
C THR A 241 -25.93 -0.20 -11.90
N PHE A 242 -25.98 1.10 -11.57
CA PHE A 242 -25.03 1.72 -10.64
C PHE A 242 -25.15 1.13 -9.24
N LEU A 243 -24.04 1.24 -8.51
CA LEU A 243 -23.68 0.28 -7.50
C LEU A 243 -23.98 0.82 -6.08
N LYS A 244 -23.77 0.00 -5.04
CA LYS A 244 -24.34 0.23 -3.70
C LYS A 244 -23.37 0.30 -2.50
N HIS A 245 -22.06 -0.03 -2.62
CA HIS A 245 -21.10 -0.16 -1.48
C HIS A 245 -19.62 0.30 -1.79
N HIS A 246 -18.54 -0.51 -1.73
CA HIS A 246 -17.15 -0.10 -2.16
C HIS A 246 -16.19 -1.24 -2.63
N PHE A 247 -15.99 -1.51 -3.94
CA PHE A 247 -14.91 -2.35 -4.56
C PHE A 247 -14.08 -3.25 -3.68
N VAL A 248 -14.19 -4.60 -3.69
CA VAL A 248 -13.03 -5.45 -3.38
C VAL A 248 -12.91 -6.72 -4.21
N LEU A 249 -11.69 -6.86 -4.74
CA LEU A 249 -11.05 -8.10 -5.13
C LEU A 249 -9.99 -8.41 -4.07
N SER A 250 -9.98 -9.65 -3.57
CA SER A 250 -9.02 -10.13 -2.58
C SER A 250 -8.31 -11.35 -3.13
N TRP A 251 -7.01 -11.48 -2.89
CA TRP A 251 -6.21 -12.65 -3.26
C TRP A 251 -5.02 -12.84 -2.32
N THR A 252 -4.25 -13.89 -2.55
CA THR A 252 -3.05 -14.23 -1.79
C THR A 252 -1.85 -14.35 -2.74
N VAL A 253 -0.73 -13.77 -2.32
CA VAL A 253 0.57 -13.67 -3.00
C VAL A 253 1.63 -14.19 -2.03
N PRO A 254 2.17 -15.41 -2.23
CA PRO A 254 3.15 -15.98 -1.33
C PRO A 254 4.36 -15.07 -1.13
N ARG A 255 4.84 -14.99 0.11
CA ARG A 255 6.05 -14.26 0.51
C ARG A 255 6.01 -12.75 0.29
N ILE A 256 4.82 -12.12 0.27
CA ILE A 256 4.69 -10.67 -0.02
C ILE A 256 5.41 -9.77 1.00
N ASP A 257 5.58 -10.28 2.22
CA ASP A 257 6.26 -9.58 3.32
C ASP A 257 7.79 -9.74 3.29
N GLN A 258 8.34 -10.48 2.30
CA GLN A 258 9.78 -10.50 2.04
C GLN A 258 10.26 -9.21 1.38
N ALA A 259 11.48 -8.80 1.71
CA ALA A 259 12.11 -7.61 1.17
C ALA A 259 12.33 -7.72 -0.36
N HIS A 260 11.70 -6.83 -1.12
CA HIS A 260 11.76 -6.81 -2.58
C HIS A 260 11.86 -5.36 -3.11
N CYS A 261 12.43 -5.19 -4.30
CA CYS A 261 12.58 -3.87 -4.93
C CYS A 261 12.12 -3.94 -6.39
N ILE A 262 11.11 -3.16 -6.74
CA ILE A 262 10.65 -3.01 -8.12
C ILE A 262 11.41 -1.84 -8.75
N VAL A 263 11.90 -2.02 -9.98
CA VAL A 263 12.65 -1.01 -10.74
C VAL A 263 11.95 -0.73 -12.07
N GLU A 264 11.56 0.52 -12.26
CA GLU A 264 10.97 0.98 -13.52
C GLU A 264 11.98 1.82 -14.30
N GLN A 265 12.09 1.59 -15.60
CA GLN A 265 12.71 2.52 -16.54
C GLN A 265 11.65 3.43 -17.17
N LEU A 266 11.91 4.73 -17.17
CA LEU A 266 10.97 5.73 -17.70
C LEU A 266 10.83 5.59 -19.22
N SER A 267 9.63 5.17 -19.67
CA SER A 267 9.40 4.85 -21.07
C SER A 267 8.07 5.45 -21.59
N PRO A 268 8.08 6.21 -22.69
CA PRO A 268 9.27 6.77 -23.35
C PRO A 268 9.99 7.78 -22.42
N PRO A 269 11.31 8.00 -22.59
CA PRO A 269 12.04 9.05 -21.89
C PRO A 269 11.44 10.44 -22.10
N LEU A 270 11.64 11.34 -21.13
CA LEU A 270 11.14 12.71 -21.24
C LEU A 270 11.93 13.50 -22.30
N PRO A 271 11.26 14.36 -23.10
CA PRO A 271 11.92 15.14 -24.16
C PRO A 271 13.14 15.92 -23.64
N GLY A 272 14.29 15.70 -24.28
CA GLY A 272 15.55 16.37 -23.95
C GLY A 272 16.27 15.90 -22.68
N GLN A 273 15.74 14.89 -21.96
CA GLN A 273 16.32 14.39 -20.72
C GLN A 273 16.95 13.00 -20.90
N SER A 274 17.92 12.66 -20.03
CA SER A 274 18.41 11.29 -19.89
C SER A 274 17.28 10.36 -19.42
N PRO A 275 17.33 9.05 -19.71
CA PRO A 275 16.44 8.10 -19.06
C PRO A 275 16.68 8.11 -17.54
N THR A 276 15.58 8.01 -16.77
CA THR A 276 15.64 7.83 -15.31
C THR A 276 15.16 6.43 -14.95
N LEU A 277 15.63 5.94 -13.81
CA LEU A 277 15.04 4.79 -13.14
C LEU A 277 14.27 5.27 -11.91
N ALA A 278 13.17 4.59 -11.61
CA ALA A 278 12.48 4.70 -10.32
C ALA A 278 12.53 3.35 -9.61
N LEU A 279 12.84 3.38 -8.32
CA LEU A 279 12.94 2.20 -7.47
C LEU A 279 11.86 2.30 -6.39
N ALA A 280 11.17 1.20 -6.10
CA ALA A 280 10.24 1.06 -5.01
C ALA A 280 10.61 -0.16 -4.16
N LEU A 281 11.05 0.10 -2.93
CA LEU A 281 11.51 -0.86 -1.95
C LEU A 281 10.40 -1.15 -0.94
N THR A 282 10.01 -2.42 -0.81
CA THR A 282 9.08 -2.91 0.21
C THR A 282 9.85 -3.65 1.30
N LEU A 283 9.54 -3.35 2.56
CA LEU A 283 10.09 -4.03 3.75
C LEU A 283 9.00 -4.30 4.79
N VAL A 284 9.21 -5.34 5.60
CA VAL A 284 8.51 -5.55 6.87
C VAL A 284 9.56 -5.74 7.96
N SER A 285 9.36 -5.11 9.13
CA SER A 285 10.27 -5.32 10.27
C SER A 285 9.69 -6.34 11.25
N ASN A 286 10.47 -7.39 11.55
CA ASN A 286 10.09 -8.40 12.53
C ASN A 286 10.82 -8.23 13.88
N LEU A 287 11.51 -7.10 14.09
CA LEU A 287 12.26 -6.83 15.33
C LEU A 287 11.34 -6.55 16.51
N ARG A 288 11.49 -7.35 17.58
CA ARG A 288 10.75 -7.24 18.85
C ARG A 288 11.65 -6.65 19.94
N LEU A 289 11.73 -5.32 19.96
CA LEU A 289 12.56 -4.56 20.90
C LEU A 289 11.70 -3.97 21.99
N ASN A 290 11.90 -4.36 23.25
CA ASN A 290 11.12 -3.83 24.38
C ASN A 290 11.50 -2.37 24.70
N VAL A 291 10.62 -1.67 25.41
CA VAL A 291 10.65 -0.19 25.55
C VAL A 291 10.54 0.23 27.02
N GLU A 292 11.12 1.39 27.34
CA GLU A 292 11.05 2.08 28.64
C GLU A 292 9.63 2.61 28.97
N GLU A 293 9.52 3.48 29.99
CA GLU A 293 8.25 4.08 30.41
C GLU A 293 7.50 4.80 29.27
N HIS A 294 6.24 4.41 29.08
CA HIS A 294 5.42 4.80 27.94
C HIS A 294 4.02 5.24 28.40
N GLU A 295 3.60 6.43 27.98
CA GLU A 295 2.23 6.95 28.12
C GLU A 295 1.35 6.57 26.90
N TYR A 296 0.25 5.87 27.13
CA TYR A 296 -0.71 5.48 26.10
C TYR A 296 -2.00 6.31 26.21
N ILE A 297 -2.32 7.11 25.20
CA ILE A 297 -3.55 7.90 25.18
C ILE A 297 -4.49 7.40 24.09
N PHE A 298 -5.60 6.80 24.48
CA PHE A 298 -6.66 6.42 23.55
C PHE A 298 -7.58 7.61 23.32
N LEU A 299 -7.79 8.01 22.07
CA LEU A 299 -8.67 9.11 21.65
C LEU A 299 -9.80 8.52 20.80
N VAL A 300 -10.95 8.27 21.45
CA VAL A 300 -12.09 7.53 20.89
C VAL A 300 -13.14 8.51 20.37
N ASP A 301 -13.48 8.39 19.10
CA ASP A 301 -14.54 9.17 18.46
C ASP A 301 -15.90 8.78 19.03
N TYR A 302 -16.67 9.81 19.35
CA TYR A 302 -17.95 9.75 20.02
C TYR A 302 -19.04 10.54 19.29
N SER A 303 -18.80 10.89 18.02
CA SER A 303 -19.75 11.54 17.12
C SER A 303 -20.94 10.64 16.74
N GLY A 304 -21.97 11.21 16.11
CA GLY A 304 -23.20 10.49 15.75
C GLY A 304 -23.00 9.36 14.74
N SER A 305 -21.97 9.40 13.89
CA SER A 305 -21.68 8.37 12.88
C SER A 305 -21.10 7.09 13.49
N MET A 306 -20.42 7.19 14.63
CA MET A 306 -19.89 6.06 15.40
C MET A 306 -20.98 5.22 16.10
N ALA A 307 -22.26 5.56 16.00
CA ALA A 307 -23.34 4.83 16.66
C ALA A 307 -23.49 3.37 16.17
N GLY A 308 -24.05 2.49 17.01
CA GLY A 308 -24.36 1.11 16.64
C GLY A 308 -23.17 0.16 16.75
N SER A 309 -22.70 -0.37 15.61
CA SER A 309 -21.59 -1.34 15.53
C SER A 309 -20.22 -0.69 15.76
N ARG A 310 -19.99 0.51 15.21
CA ARG A 310 -18.70 1.22 15.22
C ARG A 310 -18.20 1.49 16.64
N ILE A 311 -19.01 2.09 17.52
CA ILE A 311 -18.61 2.33 18.92
C ILE A 311 -18.43 1.03 19.74
N LYS A 312 -19.17 -0.04 19.43
CA LYS A 312 -18.96 -1.36 20.06
C LYS A 312 -17.61 -1.95 19.65
N MET A 313 -17.25 -1.85 18.37
CA MET A 313 -15.94 -2.27 17.88
C MET A 313 -14.83 -1.38 18.48
N ALA A 314 -14.99 -0.06 18.50
CA ALA A 314 -14.03 0.86 19.12
C ALA A 314 -13.75 0.52 20.60
N ASN A 315 -14.81 0.30 21.39
CA ASN A 315 -14.68 -0.13 22.78
C ASN A 315 -13.98 -1.50 22.90
N SER A 316 -14.29 -2.46 22.02
CA SER A 316 -13.65 -3.79 21.99
C SER A 316 -12.17 -3.72 21.57
N VAL A 317 -11.81 -2.78 20.69
CA VAL A 317 -10.44 -2.48 20.27
C VAL A 317 -9.65 -1.90 21.45
N VAL A 318 -10.18 -0.87 22.11
CA VAL A 318 -9.51 -0.24 23.26
C VAL A 318 -9.39 -1.23 24.43
N GLU A 319 -10.42 -2.03 24.72
CA GLU A 319 -10.36 -3.14 25.67
C GLU A 319 -9.23 -4.13 25.34
N THR A 320 -9.10 -4.52 24.07
CA THR A 320 -8.02 -5.42 23.61
C THR A 320 -6.65 -4.78 23.80
N MET A 321 -6.45 -3.53 23.37
CA MET A 321 -5.18 -2.83 23.48
C MET A 321 -4.76 -2.58 24.94
N LEU A 322 -5.71 -2.22 25.82
CA LEU A 322 -5.46 -2.04 27.26
C LEU A 322 -4.94 -3.33 27.89
N ASN A 323 -5.52 -4.49 27.57
CA ASN A 323 -5.08 -5.78 28.10
C ASN A 323 -3.71 -6.23 27.56
N GLN A 324 -3.20 -5.59 26.49
CA GLN A 324 -1.90 -5.85 25.88
C GLN A 324 -0.83 -4.79 26.23
N LEU A 325 -1.08 -3.89 27.20
CA LEU A 325 -0.07 -2.94 27.65
C LEU A 325 1.00 -3.61 28.54
N PRO A 326 2.28 -3.16 28.50
CA PRO A 326 3.34 -3.78 29.31
C PRO A 326 3.19 -3.48 30.80
N SER A 327 3.08 -4.53 31.62
CA SER A 327 2.83 -4.45 33.07
C SER A 327 4.05 -4.07 33.93
N HIS A 328 5.25 -4.09 33.36
CA HIS A 328 6.52 -4.01 34.10
C HIS A 328 7.34 -2.75 33.82
N THR A 329 6.84 -1.84 32.98
CA THR A 329 7.59 -0.68 32.44
C THR A 329 7.20 0.66 33.06
N GLY A 330 6.46 0.69 34.17
CA GLY A 330 5.97 1.96 34.76
C GLY A 330 5.04 2.76 33.82
N SER A 331 4.38 2.07 32.89
CA SER A 331 3.50 2.66 31.89
C SER A 331 2.26 3.29 32.49
N THR A 332 1.81 4.37 31.84
CA THR A 332 0.59 5.10 32.20
C THR A 332 -0.38 5.11 31.02
N PHE A 333 -1.68 5.21 31.30
CA PHE A 333 -2.69 5.32 30.25
C PHE A 333 -3.78 6.34 30.57
N ASN A 334 -4.38 6.90 29.53
CA ASN A 334 -5.55 7.78 29.59
C ASN A 334 -6.49 7.45 28.42
N ILE A 335 -7.78 7.72 28.60
CA ILE A 335 -8.80 7.47 27.59
C ILE A 335 -9.65 8.73 27.50
N TYR A 336 -9.64 9.35 26.32
CA TYR A 336 -10.46 10.49 25.97
C TYR A 336 -11.53 10.06 24.98
N ASN A 337 -12.77 10.47 25.22
CA ASN A 337 -13.80 10.47 24.21
C ASN A 337 -13.85 11.87 23.58
N PHE A 338 -14.14 11.97 22.29
CA PHE A 338 -14.32 13.27 21.63
C PHE A 338 -15.52 13.30 20.68
N ASN A 339 -16.12 14.48 20.55
CA ASN A 339 -17.07 14.79 19.49
C ASN A 339 -16.77 16.20 18.94
N THR A 340 -17.55 17.22 19.29
CA THR A 340 -17.22 18.64 19.10
C THR A 340 -16.17 19.14 20.11
N SER A 341 -15.99 18.43 21.23
CA SER A 341 -14.92 18.64 22.22
C SER A 341 -14.40 17.29 22.73
N ALA A 342 -13.23 17.27 23.39
CA ALA A 342 -12.68 16.07 24.01
C ALA A 342 -12.70 16.13 25.55
N TRP A 343 -12.95 14.99 26.18
CA TRP A 343 -12.91 14.83 27.64
C TRP A 343 -12.35 13.46 28.01
N SER A 344 -11.56 13.39 29.09
CA SER A 344 -11.11 12.11 29.65
C SER A 344 -12.26 11.39 30.35
N ILE A 345 -12.32 10.06 30.24
CA ILE A 345 -13.21 9.19 31.02
C ILE A 345 -12.48 8.57 32.24
N VAL A 346 -11.23 8.97 32.48
CA VAL A 346 -10.42 8.57 33.63
C VAL A 346 -10.59 9.59 34.76
N ALA A 347 -10.72 9.11 36.00
CA ALA A 347 -10.92 9.95 37.17
C ALA A 347 -9.76 10.95 37.36
N GLY A 348 -10.08 12.23 37.54
CA GLY A 348 -9.08 13.30 37.66
C GLY A 348 -8.49 13.79 36.33
N GLY A 349 -8.88 13.21 35.19
CA GLY A 349 -8.53 13.68 33.84
C GLY A 349 -7.09 13.45 33.40
N LYS A 350 -6.24 12.88 34.26
CA LYS A 350 -4.82 12.63 33.98
C LYS A 350 -4.55 11.16 33.71
N SER A 351 -3.42 10.89 33.06
CA SER A 351 -2.93 9.55 32.79
C SER A 351 -2.60 8.82 34.10
N ILE A 352 -3.18 7.63 34.30
CA ILE A 352 -3.02 6.81 35.51
C ILE A 352 -2.10 5.63 35.27
N ALA A 353 -1.55 5.04 36.34
CA ALA A 353 -0.71 3.84 36.24
C ALA A 353 -1.48 2.67 35.61
N TYR A 354 -0.81 1.91 34.74
CA TYR A 354 -1.37 0.69 34.18
C TYR A 354 -1.39 -0.44 35.22
N ASP A 355 -2.58 -0.81 35.67
CA ASP A 355 -2.83 -2.02 36.44
C ASP A 355 -4.24 -2.58 36.14
N LYS A 356 -4.49 -3.83 36.50
CA LYS A 356 -5.75 -4.53 36.17
C LYS A 356 -7.00 -3.90 36.80
N LYS A 357 -6.89 -3.25 37.97
CA LYS A 357 -7.99 -2.55 38.64
C LYS A 357 -8.30 -1.25 37.91
N ASN A 358 -7.27 -0.49 37.52
CA ASN A 358 -7.42 0.74 36.75
C ASN A 358 -8.00 0.47 35.36
N VAL A 359 -7.55 -0.58 34.67
CA VAL A 359 -8.14 -1.04 33.39
C VAL A 359 -9.62 -1.40 33.56
N SER A 360 -9.95 -2.27 34.54
CA SER A 360 -11.34 -2.67 34.80
C SER A 360 -12.24 -1.46 35.12
N THR A 361 -11.74 -0.50 35.90
CA THR A 361 -12.44 0.75 36.20
C THR A 361 -12.67 1.59 34.94
N ALA A 362 -11.64 1.75 34.10
CA ALA A 362 -11.74 2.54 32.88
C ALA A 362 -12.68 1.91 31.83
N VAL A 363 -12.64 0.58 31.66
CA VAL A 363 -13.56 -0.18 30.79
C VAL A 363 -15.00 -0.07 31.30
N SER A 364 -15.23 -0.04 32.62
CA SER A 364 -16.58 0.17 33.18
C SER A 364 -17.18 1.55 32.88
N ASN A 365 -16.34 2.54 32.56
CA ASN A 365 -16.76 3.88 32.13
C ASN A 365 -17.03 3.99 30.62
N PHE A 366 -16.88 2.91 29.83
CA PHE A 366 -17.11 2.92 28.39
C PHE A 366 -18.59 3.20 28.07
N ARG A 367 -18.83 4.31 27.37
CA ARG A 367 -20.17 4.71 26.93
C ARG A 367 -20.53 4.01 25.61
N VAL A 368 -21.78 3.57 25.43
CA VAL A 368 -22.25 2.76 24.28
C VAL A 368 -23.20 3.47 23.30
N SER A 369 -23.37 4.79 23.40
CA SER A 369 -24.28 5.59 22.56
C SER A 369 -23.63 6.90 22.11
N ALA A 370 -22.93 6.84 20.97
CA ALA A 370 -22.20 7.96 20.39
C ALA A 370 -23.15 9.04 19.82
N THR A 371 -22.83 10.32 20.06
CA THR A 371 -23.66 11.49 19.73
C THR A 371 -22.84 12.78 19.61
N GLY A 372 -23.18 13.63 18.64
CA GLY A 372 -22.54 14.93 18.41
C GLY A 372 -21.91 15.04 17.02
N GLY A 373 -21.26 16.17 16.74
CA GLY A 373 -20.40 16.33 15.56
C GLY A 373 -18.97 15.82 15.81
N THR A 374 -18.06 16.12 14.89
CA THR A 374 -16.65 15.71 14.95
C THR A 374 -15.76 16.95 14.83
N ASN A 375 -14.73 17.06 15.68
CA ASN A 375 -13.69 18.10 15.62
C ASN A 375 -12.38 17.53 16.17
N ILE A 376 -11.60 16.94 15.29
CA ILE A 376 -10.38 16.19 15.63
C ILE A 376 -9.20 17.11 15.99
N ASP A 377 -9.15 18.35 15.46
CA ASP A 377 -8.12 19.34 15.81
C ASP A 377 -8.27 19.85 17.25
N ALA A 378 -9.49 20.21 17.67
CA ALA A 378 -9.76 20.60 19.05
C ALA A 378 -9.52 19.43 20.02
N ALA A 379 -9.87 18.20 19.61
CA ALA A 379 -9.62 17.00 20.39
C ALA A 379 -8.12 16.73 20.58
N LEU A 380 -7.34 16.74 19.50
CA LEU A 380 -5.89 16.54 19.55
C LEU A 380 -5.19 17.68 20.31
N THR A 381 -5.59 18.94 20.12
CA THR A 381 -5.09 20.09 20.90
C THR A 381 -5.30 19.88 22.42
N THR A 382 -6.48 19.40 22.80
CA THR A 382 -6.81 19.10 24.21
C THR A 382 -5.91 18.01 24.75
N VAL A 383 -5.80 16.86 24.06
CA VAL A 383 -4.95 15.73 24.47
C VAL A 383 -3.48 16.11 24.55
N LEU A 384 -2.96 16.79 23.52
CA LEU A 384 -1.55 17.15 23.39
C LEU A 384 -1.08 18.19 24.42
N SER A 385 -2.00 18.94 25.01
CA SER A 385 -1.73 19.85 26.14
C SER A 385 -1.88 19.20 27.52
N GLN A 386 -2.62 18.09 27.63
CA GLN A 386 -2.91 17.41 28.91
C GLN A 386 -2.08 16.14 29.16
N ARG A 387 -1.31 15.69 28.16
CA ARG A 387 -0.39 14.54 28.24
C ARG A 387 0.70 14.71 29.32
N ASP A 388 1.22 13.60 29.83
CA ASP A 388 2.33 13.57 30.78
C ASP A 388 3.65 13.98 30.10
N ALA A 389 4.04 15.24 30.32
CA ALA A 389 5.29 15.79 29.81
C ALA A 389 6.55 15.21 30.46
N SER A 390 6.45 14.41 31.54
CA SER A 390 7.58 13.74 32.18
C SER A 390 8.03 12.48 31.42
N LYS A 391 7.09 11.73 30.83
CA LYS A 391 7.36 10.44 30.16
C LYS A 391 8.23 10.61 28.92
N ARG A 392 9.15 9.65 28.71
CA ARG A 392 10.06 9.60 27.56
C ARG A 392 9.34 9.31 26.25
N ARG A 393 8.33 8.43 26.28
CA ARG A 393 7.52 8.04 25.13
C ARG A 393 6.04 8.28 25.41
N CYS A 394 5.35 8.84 24.43
CA CYS A 394 3.90 9.03 24.41
C CYS A 394 3.38 8.50 23.08
N SER A 395 2.27 7.77 23.07
CA SER A 395 1.58 7.38 21.84
C SER A 395 0.09 7.61 21.98
N ILE A 396 -0.44 8.43 21.08
CA ILE A 396 -1.87 8.67 20.93
C ILE A 396 -2.40 7.65 19.93
N ILE A 397 -3.40 6.88 20.32
CA ILE A 397 -4.13 5.96 19.45
C ILE A 397 -5.50 6.58 19.20
N VAL A 398 -5.72 7.10 18.00
CA VAL A 398 -7.03 7.65 17.60
C VAL A 398 -7.89 6.52 17.05
N ILE A 399 -9.15 6.42 17.46
CA ILE A 399 -10.12 5.46 16.90
C ILE A 399 -11.34 6.26 16.41
N SER A 400 -11.62 6.27 15.11
CA SER A 400 -12.63 7.13 14.47
C SER A 400 -13.16 6.52 13.18
N ASP A 401 -14.37 6.91 12.73
CA ASP A 401 -14.83 6.65 11.36
C ASP A 401 -14.48 7.76 10.35
N GLY A 402 -13.65 8.73 10.77
CA GLY A 402 -12.83 9.57 9.89
C GLY A 402 -13.57 10.68 9.14
N LEU A 403 -14.74 11.09 9.62
CA LEU A 403 -15.62 12.03 8.93
C LEU A 403 -15.45 13.49 9.41
N ASP A 404 -14.23 14.03 9.29
CA ASP A 404 -13.90 15.44 9.58
C ASP A 404 -13.24 16.13 8.36
N TRP A 405 -13.47 17.44 8.23
CA TRP A 405 -12.84 18.32 7.24
C TRP A 405 -11.64 19.12 7.81
N GLY A 406 -11.51 19.24 9.14
CA GLY A 406 -10.48 20.01 9.85
C GLY A 406 -9.05 19.44 9.78
N VAL A 407 -8.83 18.40 8.96
CA VAL A 407 -7.63 17.55 8.90
C VAL A 407 -6.31 18.34 8.90
N THR A 408 -6.18 19.36 8.04
CA THR A 408 -4.94 20.13 7.86
C THR A 408 -4.54 20.94 9.10
N ALA A 409 -5.50 21.31 9.95
CA ALA A 409 -5.20 21.94 11.23
C ALA A 409 -4.65 20.90 12.22
N ALA A 410 -5.37 19.79 12.38
CA ALA A 410 -4.98 18.69 13.26
C ALA A 410 -3.59 18.10 12.91
N MET A 411 -3.28 17.93 11.63
CA MET A 411 -1.95 17.52 11.16
C MET A 411 -0.86 18.50 11.61
N ARG A 412 -1.09 19.81 11.47
CA ARG A 412 -0.13 20.83 11.92
C ARG A 412 0.05 20.78 13.44
N THR A 413 -1.03 20.69 14.20
CA THR A 413 -1.04 20.60 15.66
C THR A 413 -0.21 19.39 16.13
N VAL A 414 -0.44 18.21 15.55
CA VAL A 414 0.34 16.99 15.82
C VAL A 414 1.81 17.17 15.47
N GLN A 415 2.12 17.66 14.27
CA GLN A 415 3.49 17.81 13.78
C GLN A 415 4.30 18.82 14.61
N GLN A 416 3.68 19.91 15.07
CA GLN A 416 4.30 20.88 15.98
C GLN A 416 4.64 20.24 17.32
N HIS A 417 3.68 19.59 17.99
CA HIS A 417 3.94 18.93 19.28
C HIS A 417 4.95 17.77 19.15
N ALA A 418 4.95 17.04 18.02
CA ALA A 418 5.94 16.00 17.74
C ALA A 418 7.35 16.57 17.58
N ALA A 419 7.51 17.69 16.85
CA ALA A 419 8.78 18.40 16.73
C ALA A 419 9.28 18.94 18.08
N THR A 420 8.38 19.51 18.90
CA THR A 420 8.72 19.96 20.27
C THR A 420 9.15 18.80 21.17
N ALA A 421 8.50 17.64 21.07
CA ALA A 421 8.91 16.45 21.82
C ALA A 421 10.29 15.94 21.37
N ALA A 422 10.54 15.86 20.06
CA ALA A 422 11.83 15.46 19.50
C ALA A 422 12.97 16.38 19.96
N GLY A 423 12.75 17.70 19.98
CA GLY A 423 13.71 18.68 20.51
C GLY A 423 14.01 18.57 22.01
N GLN A 424 13.19 17.82 22.77
CA GLN A 424 13.43 17.48 24.18
C GLN A 424 14.01 16.07 24.38
N SER A 425 14.41 15.38 23.31
CA SER A 425 14.78 13.96 23.33
C SER A 425 13.68 13.08 23.94
N LYS A 426 12.42 13.35 23.53
CA LYS A 426 11.20 12.59 23.85
C LYS A 426 10.52 12.15 22.56
N LEU A 427 9.71 11.10 22.65
CA LEU A 427 9.14 10.40 21.50
C LEU A 427 7.62 10.41 21.57
N LEU A 428 7.00 11.41 20.93
CA LEU A 428 5.55 11.49 20.74
C LEU A 428 5.19 10.88 19.38
N ARG A 429 4.18 10.02 19.34
CA ARG A 429 3.58 9.48 18.11
C ARG A 429 2.06 9.54 18.10
N VAL A 430 1.50 9.52 16.89
CA VAL A 430 0.06 9.33 16.64
C VAL A 430 -0.15 8.13 15.72
N PHE A 431 -1.01 7.22 16.14
CA PHE A 431 -1.48 6.07 15.38
C PHE A 431 -2.99 6.18 15.21
N VAL A 432 -3.55 5.66 14.12
CA VAL A 432 -4.99 5.80 13.84
C VAL A 432 -5.62 4.46 13.44
N MET A 433 -6.69 4.06 14.11
CA MET A 433 -7.55 2.97 13.70
C MET A 433 -8.87 3.51 13.14
N GLY A 434 -9.00 3.46 11.81
CA GLY A 434 -10.22 3.84 11.10
C GLY A 434 -11.28 2.75 11.13
N LEU A 435 -12.54 3.12 11.30
CA LEU A 435 -13.69 2.19 11.34
C LEU A 435 -14.69 2.47 10.20
N GLY A 436 -15.24 1.41 9.60
CA GLY A 436 -16.15 1.49 8.46
C GLY A 436 -15.45 1.43 7.10
N ASN A 437 -16.24 1.48 6.01
CA ASN A 437 -15.70 1.57 4.64
C ASN A 437 -15.50 3.02 4.18
N ASP A 438 -16.42 3.91 4.57
CA ASP A 438 -16.45 5.32 4.17
C ASP A 438 -15.45 6.22 4.97
N VAL A 439 -14.49 5.60 5.65
CA VAL A 439 -13.50 6.28 6.48
C VAL A 439 -12.48 7.04 5.63
N SER A 440 -12.28 8.34 5.92
CA SER A 440 -11.24 9.12 5.25
C SER A 440 -9.86 8.63 5.68
N ARG A 441 -9.28 7.77 4.86
CA ARG A 441 -7.89 7.33 4.98
C ARG A 441 -6.94 8.50 4.80
N GLY A 442 -7.25 9.45 3.92
CA GLY A 442 -6.52 10.72 3.80
C GLY A 442 -6.40 11.48 5.12
N MET A 443 -7.43 11.43 5.99
CA MET A 443 -7.34 11.92 7.37
C MET A 443 -6.48 11.02 8.25
N CYS A 444 -6.78 9.72 8.31
CA CYS A 444 -6.11 8.76 9.19
C CYS A 444 -4.60 8.68 8.90
N GLU A 445 -4.22 8.50 7.64
CA GLU A 445 -2.84 8.50 7.17
C GLU A 445 -2.19 9.88 7.32
N GLY A 446 -2.90 10.97 7.02
CA GLY A 446 -2.38 12.34 7.23
C GLY A 446 -1.97 12.60 8.69
N LEU A 447 -2.81 12.21 9.65
CA LEU A 447 -2.54 12.33 11.09
C LEU A 447 -1.41 11.41 11.56
N ALA A 448 -1.40 10.15 11.12
CA ALA A 448 -0.35 9.21 11.47
C ALA A 448 1.00 9.61 10.86
N ARG A 449 1.03 10.16 9.64
CA ARG A 449 2.22 10.72 8.97
C ARG A 449 2.72 11.96 9.72
N ALA A 450 1.83 12.88 10.11
CA ALA A 450 2.19 14.05 10.93
C ALA A 450 2.79 13.66 12.29
N GLY A 451 2.34 12.55 12.88
CA GLY A 451 2.84 11.99 14.13
C GLY A 451 3.90 10.89 13.99
N ALA A 452 4.42 10.62 12.78
CA ALA A 452 5.37 9.55 12.48
C ALA A 452 5.01 8.17 13.11
N GLY A 453 3.74 7.78 12.97
CA GLY A 453 3.17 6.49 13.37
C GLY A 453 2.67 5.66 12.17
N ALA A 454 1.58 4.91 12.36
CA ALA A 454 0.98 4.04 11.33
C ALA A 454 -0.55 3.95 11.49
N THR A 455 -1.24 3.36 10.51
CA THR A 455 -2.70 3.25 10.49
C THR A 455 -3.22 1.81 10.39
N ALA A 456 -4.45 1.61 10.81
CA ALA A 456 -5.19 0.36 10.73
C ALA A 456 -6.65 0.63 10.33
N TYR A 457 -7.31 -0.32 9.67
CA TYR A 457 -8.72 -0.17 9.29
C TYR A 457 -9.55 -1.42 9.61
N ILE A 458 -10.75 -1.23 10.18
CA ILE A 458 -11.76 -2.28 10.37
C ILE A 458 -13.04 -1.83 9.66
N SER A 459 -13.38 -2.41 8.50
CA SER A 459 -14.59 -1.99 7.78
C SER A 459 -15.86 -2.67 8.25
N GLU A 460 -16.97 -2.13 7.75
CA GLU A 460 -18.36 -2.53 8.00
C GLU A 460 -18.59 -4.04 8.07
N THR A 461 -17.94 -4.82 7.20
CA THR A 461 -18.11 -6.29 7.15
C THR A 461 -17.51 -7.02 8.36
N LEU A 462 -16.51 -6.45 9.05
CA LEU A 462 -15.91 -7.02 10.26
C LEU A 462 -16.24 -6.22 11.53
N LEU A 463 -17.04 -5.16 11.49
CA LEU A 463 -17.47 -4.44 12.71
C LEU A 463 -18.33 -5.29 13.68
N GLN A 464 -18.80 -6.46 13.24
CA GLN A 464 -19.49 -7.44 14.09
C GLN A 464 -18.60 -8.64 14.45
N ASP A 465 -17.44 -8.78 13.80
CA ASP A 465 -16.48 -9.86 14.02
C ASP A 465 -15.44 -9.42 15.06
N ARG A 466 -15.63 -9.87 16.31
CA ARG A 466 -14.74 -9.48 17.41
C ARG A 466 -13.35 -10.06 17.28
N ASP A 467 -13.17 -11.23 16.66
CA ASP A 467 -11.87 -11.91 16.60
C ASP A 467 -10.95 -11.29 15.56
N HIS A 468 -11.48 -10.89 14.40
CA HIS A 468 -10.73 -10.07 13.45
C HIS A 468 -10.46 -8.67 14.00
N GLY A 469 -11.43 -8.02 14.65
CA GLY A 469 -11.22 -6.74 15.32
C GLY A 469 -10.12 -6.81 16.40
N LYS A 470 -10.11 -7.89 17.18
CA LYS A 470 -9.08 -8.21 18.18
C LYS A 470 -7.71 -8.40 17.52
N LYS A 471 -7.57 -9.27 16.52
CA LYS A 471 -6.31 -9.48 15.78
C LYS A 471 -5.75 -8.15 15.24
N LYS A 472 -6.60 -7.30 14.66
CA LYS A 472 -6.18 -5.98 14.15
C LYS A 472 -5.73 -5.02 15.25
N ALA A 473 -6.35 -5.08 16.43
CA ALA A 473 -5.91 -4.34 17.62
C ALA A 473 -4.58 -4.86 18.19
N GLU A 474 -4.39 -6.19 18.21
CA GLU A 474 -3.17 -6.85 18.70
C GLU A 474 -1.95 -6.55 17.81
N THR A 475 -2.09 -6.56 16.47
CA THR A 475 -1.00 -6.15 15.57
C THR A 475 -0.60 -4.68 15.80
N LEU A 476 -1.57 -3.76 15.87
CA LEU A 476 -1.24 -2.34 16.04
C LEU A 476 -0.67 -2.02 17.43
N ILE A 477 -1.17 -2.61 18.52
CA ILE A 477 -0.59 -2.36 19.85
C ILE A 477 0.79 -3.00 20.01
N ASN A 478 1.07 -4.14 19.38
CA ASN A 478 2.43 -4.69 19.32
C ASN A 478 3.38 -3.79 18.53
N ALA A 479 2.94 -3.24 17.38
CA ALA A 479 3.68 -2.22 16.64
C ALA A 479 3.95 -0.94 17.46
N ILE A 480 3.05 -0.58 18.39
CA ILE A 480 3.22 0.54 19.33
C ILE A 480 4.12 0.18 20.51
N ASN A 481 4.06 -1.06 21.01
CA ASN A 481 4.82 -1.55 22.17
C ASN A 481 6.29 -1.78 21.84
N TYR A 482 6.61 -2.27 20.64
CA TYR A 482 8.00 -2.48 20.24
C TYR A 482 8.71 -1.17 19.86
N ALA A 483 10.04 -1.16 19.92
CA ALA A 483 10.87 -0.03 19.53
C ALA A 483 11.02 -0.01 18.00
N PRO A 484 10.46 0.99 17.28
CA PRO A 484 10.50 1.01 15.83
C PRO A 484 11.87 1.45 15.31
N VAL A 485 12.23 0.93 14.14
CA VAL A 485 13.52 1.18 13.47
C VAL A 485 13.44 2.50 12.72
N ARG A 486 14.43 3.39 12.90
CA ARG A 486 14.51 4.67 12.17
C ARG A 486 15.43 4.53 10.96
N VAL A 487 14.90 4.64 9.75
CA VAL A 487 15.73 4.62 8.52
C VAL A 487 16.28 6.03 8.29
N ARG A 488 17.61 6.19 8.42
CA ARG A 488 18.30 7.48 8.20
C ARG A 488 18.49 7.77 6.72
N SER A 489 18.96 6.77 5.97
CA SER A 489 19.21 6.88 4.52
C SER A 489 19.19 5.51 3.86
N ILE A 490 18.87 5.50 2.57
CA ILE A 490 19.01 4.34 1.70
C ILE A 490 20.05 4.68 0.63
N ASP A 491 20.90 3.69 0.36
CA ASP A 491 21.91 3.66 -0.68
C ASP A 491 21.48 2.60 -1.69
N TRP A 492 21.27 3.02 -2.94
CA TRP A 492 20.54 2.25 -3.96
C TRP A 492 21.46 1.52 -4.93
N HIS A 493 22.79 1.61 -4.74
CA HIS A 493 23.83 1.04 -5.62
C HIS A 493 23.62 1.40 -7.09
N VAL A 494 23.50 2.71 -7.32
CA VAL A 494 23.41 3.34 -8.64
C VAL A 494 24.43 4.47 -8.68
N ASP A 495 25.39 4.38 -9.60
CA ASP A 495 26.26 5.52 -9.91
C ASP A 495 25.41 6.63 -10.51
N PRO A 496 25.28 7.80 -9.85
CA PRO A 496 24.58 8.93 -10.45
C PRO A 496 25.38 9.42 -11.66
N ALA A 497 24.71 9.62 -12.79
CA ALA A 497 25.31 10.36 -13.89
C ALA A 497 25.74 11.75 -13.37
N PRO A 498 26.97 12.21 -13.63
CA PRO A 498 27.45 13.48 -13.11
C PRO A 498 26.50 14.59 -13.54
N ALA A 499 25.95 15.32 -12.56
CA ALA A 499 24.93 16.33 -12.79
C ALA A 499 25.44 17.33 -13.84
N LYS A 500 24.75 17.41 -14.99
CA LYS A 500 25.17 18.25 -16.12
C LYS A 500 25.27 19.69 -15.64
N SER A 501 26.50 20.19 -15.51
CA SER A 501 26.75 21.57 -15.12
C SER A 501 26.23 22.50 -16.21
N GLY A 502 25.23 23.33 -15.85
CA GLY A 502 25.05 24.60 -16.53
C GLY A 502 26.38 25.35 -16.48
N GLY A 503 26.90 25.77 -17.63
CA GLY A 503 28.32 26.06 -17.77
C GLY A 503 28.81 27.23 -16.90
N GLY A 504 29.94 27.04 -16.22
CA GLY A 504 30.71 28.13 -15.60
C GLY A 504 30.83 28.09 -14.07
N GLY A 505 31.60 27.14 -13.53
CA GLY A 505 32.01 27.14 -12.12
C GLY A 505 32.69 25.84 -11.70
N SER A 506 33.88 25.90 -11.13
CA SER A 506 34.60 24.70 -10.66
C SER A 506 33.97 24.16 -9.37
N ALA A 507 33.82 22.84 -9.29
CA ALA A 507 33.46 22.17 -8.05
C ALA A 507 34.67 22.03 -7.10
N ALA A 508 34.38 21.94 -5.81
CA ALA A 508 35.24 21.42 -4.75
C ALA A 508 34.34 20.93 -3.60
N ASP A 509 34.68 19.81 -2.96
CA ASP A 509 33.83 19.19 -1.94
C ASP A 509 33.74 19.99 -0.64
N GLY A 510 32.55 19.94 -0.02
CA GLY A 510 32.28 20.52 1.30
C GLY A 510 30.81 20.88 1.50
N GLU A 511 30.36 20.94 2.75
CA GLU A 511 29.02 21.41 3.14
C GLU A 511 28.88 22.93 2.98
N ASN A 512 28.97 23.42 1.74
CA ASN A 512 28.84 24.84 1.46
C ASN A 512 27.40 25.16 1.02
N GLN A 513 26.68 25.91 1.86
CA GLN A 513 25.43 26.56 1.46
C GLN A 513 25.74 27.76 0.55
N GLY A 514 26.33 27.46 -0.63
CA GLY A 514 26.63 28.43 -1.67
C GLY A 514 25.37 29.25 -1.94
N SER A 515 25.48 30.57 -1.74
CA SER A 515 24.35 31.43 -1.42
C SER A 515 23.30 31.42 -2.53
N ARG A 516 22.28 30.57 -2.36
CA ARG A 516 21.11 30.45 -3.23
C ARG A 516 20.63 31.85 -3.59
N PRO A 517 20.57 32.24 -4.88
CA PRO A 517 20.14 33.58 -5.26
C PRO A 517 18.83 33.90 -4.55
N LYS A 518 18.86 34.92 -3.68
CA LYS A 518 17.66 35.29 -2.93
C LYS A 518 16.64 35.76 -3.97
N PRO A 519 15.48 35.10 -4.11
CA PRO A 519 14.44 35.61 -5.00
C PRO A 519 14.14 37.03 -4.53
N ASN A 520 14.18 37.99 -5.45
CA ASN A 520 14.04 39.40 -5.10
C ASN A 520 12.71 39.56 -4.35
N GLN A 521 12.71 40.28 -3.22
CA GLN A 521 11.57 40.20 -2.29
C GLN A 521 10.29 40.84 -2.87
N ALA A 522 10.43 41.64 -3.93
CA ALA A 522 9.35 42.17 -4.76
C ALA A 522 8.86 41.21 -5.89
N GLU A 523 9.61 40.15 -6.18
CA GLU A 523 9.36 39.19 -7.28
C GLU A 523 8.84 37.83 -6.77
N LEU A 524 8.45 37.72 -5.50
CA LEU A 524 7.90 36.52 -4.85
C LEU A 524 6.47 36.14 -5.32
N GLY A 525 6.23 36.19 -6.63
CA GLY A 525 5.03 35.70 -7.32
C GLY A 525 5.37 34.57 -8.31
N ALA A 526 4.34 34.09 -9.03
CA ALA A 526 4.46 32.94 -9.93
C ALA A 526 5.54 33.10 -11.03
N VAL A 527 5.84 34.34 -11.46
CA VAL A 527 6.84 34.63 -12.51
C VAL A 527 8.25 34.13 -12.16
N ALA A 528 8.60 34.02 -10.86
CA ALA A 528 9.91 33.52 -10.45
C ALA A 528 9.99 31.99 -10.32
N LYS A 529 8.85 31.27 -10.30
CA LYS A 529 8.76 29.81 -10.03
C LYS A 529 9.06 28.97 -11.27
N GLY A 530 10.34 28.84 -11.60
CA GLY A 530 10.82 27.87 -12.58
C GLY A 530 12.32 27.93 -12.78
N ASP A 531 12.77 28.97 -13.48
CA ASP A 531 14.09 29.01 -14.12
C ASP A 531 15.27 29.19 -13.15
N ASN A 532 14.98 29.55 -11.88
CA ASN A 532 15.97 29.75 -10.82
C ASN A 532 16.10 28.56 -9.84
N LEU A 533 15.46 27.41 -10.11
CA LEU A 533 15.70 26.20 -9.33
C LEU A 533 17.06 25.59 -9.69
N PRO A 534 17.87 25.13 -8.72
CA PRO A 534 19.04 24.30 -9.02
C PRO A 534 18.59 22.98 -9.69
N PRO A 535 19.47 22.31 -10.45
CA PRO A 535 19.15 20.99 -10.99
C PRO A 535 18.77 20.02 -9.85
N PRO A 536 17.87 19.05 -10.12
CA PRO A 536 17.51 18.05 -9.13
C PRO A 536 18.74 17.27 -8.66
N LYS A 537 18.68 16.74 -7.43
CA LYS A 537 19.65 15.75 -6.98
C LYS A 537 19.54 14.51 -7.87
N ALA A 538 20.68 13.99 -8.31
CA ALA A 538 20.74 12.77 -9.13
C ALA A 538 20.18 11.51 -8.42
N ILE A 539 19.98 11.58 -7.10
CA ILE A 539 19.12 10.68 -6.31
C ILE A 539 18.09 11.55 -5.56
N GLN A 540 16.82 11.43 -5.92
CA GLN A 540 15.68 11.98 -5.17
C GLN A 540 14.97 10.81 -4.49
N GLN A 541 14.77 10.85 -3.16
CA GLN A 541 14.22 9.70 -2.42
C GLN A 541 13.29 10.13 -1.27
N ALA A 542 12.24 9.33 -1.03
CA ALA A 542 11.20 9.57 -0.02
C ALA A 542 10.51 8.26 0.42
N PRO A 543 9.95 8.17 1.64
CA PRO A 543 10.05 9.15 2.73
C PRO A 543 11.37 8.99 3.51
N LEU A 544 12.12 10.08 3.71
CA LEU A 544 13.32 10.07 4.54
C LEU A 544 13.45 11.32 5.43
N PRO A 545 13.91 11.17 6.69
CA PRO A 545 14.13 9.89 7.38
C PRO A 545 12.80 9.17 7.66
N GLY A 546 12.81 7.84 7.53
CA GLY A 546 11.64 6.97 7.63
C GLY A 546 11.58 6.19 8.95
N THR A 547 10.49 5.47 9.16
CA THR A 547 10.26 4.63 10.35
C THR A 547 9.61 3.31 9.95
N MET A 548 10.20 2.17 10.32
CA MET A 548 9.54 0.85 10.27
C MET A 548 8.92 0.50 11.60
N PHE A 549 7.71 -0.06 11.57
CA PHE A 549 7.05 -0.66 12.72
C PHE A 549 7.03 -2.18 12.61
N TRP A 550 6.89 -2.85 13.76
CA TRP A 550 6.82 -4.31 13.80
C TRP A 550 5.58 -4.82 13.04
N ALA A 551 5.77 -5.83 12.18
CA ALA A 551 4.73 -6.45 11.35
C ALA A 551 3.90 -5.48 10.48
N ILE A 552 4.47 -4.33 10.10
CA ILE A 552 3.81 -3.32 9.26
C ILE A 552 4.63 -3.08 7.99
N ARG A 553 4.02 -3.41 6.83
CA ARG A 553 4.62 -3.25 5.50
C ARG A 553 4.89 -1.77 5.19
N SER A 554 6.09 -1.51 4.69
CA SER A 554 6.73 -0.20 4.68
C SER A 554 7.45 0.04 3.36
N TYR A 555 7.20 1.20 2.74
CA TYR A 555 7.64 1.52 1.37
C TYR A 555 8.62 2.69 1.32
N TRP A 556 9.65 2.58 0.48
CA TRP A 556 10.53 3.68 0.09
C TRP A 556 10.65 3.77 -1.42
N TYR A 557 10.82 5.00 -1.90
CA TYR A 557 10.96 5.31 -3.30
C TYR A 557 12.23 6.09 -3.57
N ALA A 558 12.84 5.84 -4.72
CA ALA A 558 13.86 6.71 -5.30
C ALA A 558 13.59 6.95 -6.78
N ILE A 559 14.04 8.12 -7.27
CA ILE A 559 14.21 8.43 -8.68
C ILE A 559 15.68 8.78 -8.87
N VAL A 560 16.33 8.10 -9.82
CA VAL A 560 17.78 8.21 -10.06
C VAL A 560 18.08 8.52 -11.52
N ASP A 561 19.02 9.44 -11.72
CA ASP A 561 19.56 9.81 -13.03
C ASP A 561 20.78 8.91 -13.35
N GLY A 562 20.55 7.74 -13.96
CA GLY A 562 21.64 6.78 -14.23
C GLY A 562 21.17 5.42 -14.76
N ALA A 563 22.07 4.44 -14.76
CA ALA A 563 21.79 3.05 -15.07
C ALA A 563 22.06 2.17 -13.84
N SER A 564 21.21 1.15 -13.62
CA SER A 564 21.41 0.18 -12.55
C SER A 564 22.69 -0.63 -12.82
N LYS A 565 23.56 -0.75 -11.81
CA LYS A 565 24.72 -1.65 -11.85
C LYS A 565 24.47 -2.93 -11.06
N ASP A 566 24.03 -2.79 -9.83
CA ASP A 566 23.89 -3.89 -8.88
C ASP A 566 22.42 -4.30 -8.67
N SER A 567 22.22 -5.50 -8.10
CA SER A 567 20.90 -6.00 -7.71
C SER A 567 20.48 -5.62 -6.28
N SER A 568 21.43 -5.40 -5.38
CA SER A 568 21.19 -5.16 -3.95
C SER A 568 20.79 -3.72 -3.62
N VAL A 569 20.41 -3.45 -2.37
CA VAL A 569 20.16 -2.11 -1.80
C VAL A 569 20.76 -2.11 -0.38
N THR A 570 21.28 -0.98 0.11
CA THR A 570 21.79 -0.85 1.49
C THR A 570 20.96 0.17 2.27
N ILE A 571 20.53 -0.21 3.48
CA ILE A 571 19.71 0.64 4.35
C ILE A 571 20.55 1.00 5.58
N ASN A 572 20.57 2.29 5.95
CA ASN A 572 21.26 2.76 7.15
C ASN A 572 20.21 3.15 8.19
N TYR A 573 20.15 2.44 9.31
CA TYR A 573 19.07 2.59 10.29
C TYR A 573 19.53 2.61 11.75
N ASP A 574 18.67 3.12 12.63
CA ASP A 574 18.83 3.04 14.08
C ASP A 574 17.90 1.98 14.68
N ILE A 575 18.48 1.11 15.49
CA ILE A 575 17.76 0.36 16.53
C ILE A 575 17.82 1.20 17.82
N PRO A 576 16.69 1.50 18.47
CA PRO A 576 16.70 2.13 19.80
C PRO A 576 17.37 1.21 20.85
N GLY A 577 18.24 1.78 21.68
CA GLY A 577 18.94 1.06 22.75
C GLY A 577 20.32 0.49 22.36
N SER A 578 20.55 0.18 21.08
CA SER A 578 21.90 -0.10 20.57
C SER A 578 22.58 1.17 20.08
N GLY A 579 23.91 1.10 19.88
CA GLY A 579 24.63 2.10 19.09
C GLY A 579 24.16 2.16 17.63
N SER A 580 24.66 3.14 16.87
CA SER A 580 24.33 3.32 15.45
C SER A 580 24.85 2.14 14.61
N ALA A 581 23.99 1.17 14.31
CA ALA A 581 24.36 -0.07 13.63
C ALA A 581 24.03 0.02 12.12
N LYS A 582 25.06 0.00 11.27
CA LYS A 582 24.87 -0.15 9.82
C LYS A 582 24.52 -1.62 9.51
N HIS A 583 23.47 -1.86 8.73
CA HIS A 583 23.02 -3.20 8.36
C HIS A 583 22.47 -3.21 6.92
N THR A 584 23.25 -3.79 6.01
CA THR A 584 22.81 -4.04 4.64
C THR A 584 21.72 -5.12 4.62
N ILE A 585 20.64 -4.88 3.87
CA ILE A 585 19.61 -5.89 3.58
C ILE A 585 19.64 -6.11 2.08
N GLU A 586 20.31 -7.16 1.61
CA GLU A 586 20.43 -7.45 0.19
C GLU A 586 19.06 -7.86 -0.39
N VAL A 587 18.57 -7.05 -1.32
CA VAL A 587 17.26 -7.25 -1.94
C VAL A 587 17.42 -8.12 -3.19
N GLY A 588 17.31 -9.44 -3.01
CA GLY A 588 17.68 -10.44 -4.03
C GLY A 588 16.83 -10.48 -5.30
N LYS A 589 15.70 -9.76 -5.36
CA LYS A 589 14.84 -9.61 -6.56
C LYS A 589 14.72 -8.14 -6.95
N ARG A 590 15.27 -7.76 -8.11
CA ARG A 590 14.90 -6.53 -8.85
C ARG A 590 13.98 -6.90 -10.03
N PHE A 591 12.75 -6.41 -10.05
CA PHE A 591 11.83 -6.57 -11.18
C PHE A 591 11.93 -5.37 -12.11
N GLU A 592 12.39 -5.58 -13.35
CA GLU A 592 12.42 -4.52 -14.37
C GLU A 592 11.08 -4.39 -15.11
N THR A 593 10.55 -3.16 -15.15
CA THR A 593 9.39 -2.77 -15.96
C THR A 593 9.66 -1.49 -16.75
N ASN A 594 9.05 -1.37 -17.92
CA ASN A 594 8.92 -0.08 -18.62
C ASN A 594 7.60 0.59 -18.22
N GLY A 595 7.59 1.91 -18.04
CA GLY A 595 6.35 2.64 -17.74
C GLY A 595 6.55 4.00 -17.08
N ARG A 596 5.56 4.37 -16.25
CA ARG A 596 5.53 5.58 -15.40
C ARG A 596 4.94 5.33 -14.01
N LEU A 597 4.51 4.11 -13.69
CA LEU A 597 3.77 3.78 -12.47
C LEU A 597 4.64 4.05 -11.23
N VAL A 598 5.84 3.50 -11.22
CA VAL A 598 6.78 3.63 -10.09
C VAL A 598 7.37 5.04 -10.05
N HIS A 599 7.62 5.66 -11.20
CA HIS A 599 8.04 7.07 -11.27
C HIS A 599 7.01 8.02 -10.67
N SER A 600 5.72 7.84 -11.00
CA SER A 600 4.65 8.69 -10.48
C SER A 600 4.38 8.44 -9.00
N LEU A 601 4.48 7.19 -8.51
CA LEU A 601 4.43 6.89 -7.07
C LEU A 601 5.62 7.52 -6.31
N ALA A 602 6.83 7.40 -6.84
CA ALA A 602 8.03 8.00 -6.25
C ALA A 602 7.96 9.53 -6.20
N ALA A 603 7.50 10.16 -7.29
CA ALA A 603 7.28 11.60 -7.34
C ALA A 603 6.11 12.05 -6.44
N HIS A 604 5.07 11.22 -6.27
CA HIS A 604 4.00 11.49 -5.30
C HIS A 604 4.51 11.46 -3.85
N ALA A 605 5.31 10.44 -3.46
CA ALA A 605 5.90 10.36 -2.13
C ALA A 605 6.86 11.56 -1.83
N LEU A 606 7.60 12.02 -2.83
CA LEU A 606 8.38 13.25 -2.76
C LEU A 606 7.49 14.49 -2.56
N ILE A 607 6.41 14.63 -3.34
CA ILE A 607 5.43 15.72 -3.18
C ILE A 607 4.81 15.70 -1.78
N GLN A 608 4.30 14.56 -1.29
CA GLN A 608 3.75 14.43 0.07
C GLN A 608 4.74 14.90 1.14
N THR A 609 6.03 14.57 0.99
CA THR A 609 7.10 14.97 1.91
C THR A 609 7.28 16.50 1.94
N PHE A 610 7.19 17.16 0.78
CA PHE A 610 7.23 18.62 0.70
C PHE A 610 5.93 19.29 1.20
N GLU A 611 4.76 18.70 0.92
CA GLU A 611 3.46 19.17 1.42
C GLU A 611 3.41 19.11 2.95
N GLN A 612 3.89 18.03 3.56
CA GLN A 612 4.04 17.92 5.02
C GLN A 612 5.05 18.92 5.59
N LYS A 613 6.12 19.26 4.86
CA LYS A 613 7.06 20.32 5.26
C LYS A 613 6.39 21.70 5.29
N LEU A 614 5.51 22.00 4.33
CA LEU A 614 4.79 23.27 4.23
C LEU A 614 3.86 23.55 5.43
N LEU A 615 3.30 22.51 6.08
CA LEU A 615 2.36 22.67 7.20
C LEU A 615 2.91 23.49 8.38
N THR A 616 4.22 23.37 8.64
CA THR A 616 4.91 24.00 9.79
C THR A 616 5.92 25.08 9.38
N GLN A 617 6.12 25.34 8.10
CA GLN A 617 7.21 26.19 7.61
C GLN A 617 6.82 27.67 7.56
N THR A 618 7.42 28.47 8.45
CA THR A 618 7.11 29.91 8.62
C THR A 618 7.96 30.84 7.76
N ASN A 619 9.15 30.42 7.31
CA ASN A 619 9.99 31.23 6.44
C ASN A 619 9.42 31.27 5.02
N GLN A 620 8.99 32.46 4.57
CA GLN A 620 8.37 32.67 3.26
C GLN A 620 9.29 32.29 2.09
N THR A 621 10.60 32.46 2.22
CA THR A 621 11.57 32.07 1.18
C THR A 621 11.70 30.55 1.08
N ASP A 622 11.78 29.84 2.21
CA ASP A 622 11.84 28.37 2.21
C ASP A 622 10.51 27.77 1.75
N LYS A 623 9.38 28.40 2.12
CA LYS A 623 8.03 28.07 1.64
C LYS A 623 7.96 28.17 0.11
N TYR A 624 8.29 29.34 -0.45
CA TYR A 624 8.38 29.57 -1.89
C TYR A 624 9.21 28.49 -2.61
N TRP A 625 10.41 28.17 -2.09
CA TRP A 625 11.27 27.13 -2.68
C TRP A 625 10.73 25.71 -2.54
N THR A 626 9.93 25.42 -1.51
CA THR A 626 9.30 24.11 -1.29
C THR A 626 8.09 23.94 -2.22
N GLU A 627 7.31 25.00 -2.43
CA GLU A 627 6.22 25.02 -3.42
C GLU A 627 6.76 24.86 -4.85
N ALA A 628 7.84 25.56 -5.21
CA ALA A 628 8.46 25.46 -6.52
C ALA A 628 8.97 24.04 -6.83
N GLU A 629 9.45 23.30 -5.82
CA GLU A 629 9.88 21.91 -5.95
C GLU A 629 8.70 20.94 -6.17
N ILE A 630 7.55 21.18 -5.51
CA ILE A 630 6.30 20.46 -5.80
C ILE A 630 5.85 20.74 -7.24
N VAL A 631 5.90 22.00 -7.69
CA VAL A 631 5.58 22.37 -9.08
C VAL A 631 6.52 21.68 -10.08
N ARG A 632 7.83 21.62 -9.80
CA ARG A 632 8.81 20.91 -10.63
C ARG A 632 8.48 19.43 -10.76
N LEU A 633 8.17 18.74 -9.66
CA LEU A 633 7.80 17.33 -9.67
C LEU A 633 6.45 17.08 -10.35
N GLY A 634 5.42 17.87 -10.02
CA GLY A 634 4.09 17.78 -10.61
C GLY A 634 4.10 17.96 -12.12
N LYS A 635 4.84 18.94 -12.63
CA LYS A 635 4.99 19.17 -14.07
C LYS A 635 5.89 18.12 -14.76
N LYS A 636 6.90 17.55 -14.09
CA LYS A 636 7.78 16.50 -14.67
C LYS A 636 7.08 15.13 -14.78
N TYR A 637 6.23 14.78 -13.81
CA TYR A 637 5.60 13.46 -13.70
C TYR A 637 4.06 13.48 -13.86
N SER A 638 3.52 14.61 -14.35
CA SER A 638 2.09 14.86 -14.58
C SER A 638 1.19 14.65 -13.36
N LEU A 639 1.63 15.04 -12.15
CA LEU A 639 0.85 14.85 -10.91
C LEU A 639 0.05 16.09 -10.51
N ALA A 640 -1.23 15.90 -10.15
CA ALA A 640 -2.01 16.90 -9.42
C ALA A 640 -1.62 16.93 -7.92
N SER A 641 -1.55 18.12 -7.34
CA SER A 641 -1.11 18.34 -5.94
C SER A 641 -1.79 19.58 -5.33
N SER A 642 -1.35 20.01 -4.14
CA SER A 642 -1.72 21.32 -3.58
C SER A 642 -1.21 22.50 -4.43
N GLN A 643 -0.12 22.34 -5.18
CA GLN A 643 0.52 23.40 -5.98
C GLN A 643 0.35 23.22 -7.49
N THR A 644 -0.20 22.09 -7.95
CA THR A 644 -0.33 21.77 -9.38
C THR A 644 -1.70 21.24 -9.73
N SER A 645 -2.21 21.69 -10.88
CA SER A 645 -3.52 21.30 -11.43
C SER A 645 -3.37 20.98 -12.92
N PHE A 646 -4.23 20.11 -13.45
CA PHE A 646 -4.30 19.94 -14.90
C PHE A 646 -5.09 21.09 -15.50
N VAL A 647 -4.67 21.57 -16.67
CA VAL A 647 -5.37 22.57 -17.47
C VAL A 647 -5.31 22.23 -18.96
N ALA A 648 -6.38 22.54 -19.67
CA ALA A 648 -6.46 22.50 -21.13
C ALA A 648 -7.38 23.62 -21.64
N THR A 649 -7.12 24.13 -22.85
CA THR A 649 -7.91 25.19 -23.51
C THR A 649 -7.86 25.02 -25.03
N MET A 650 -8.99 25.24 -25.73
CA MET A 650 -9.05 25.11 -27.20
C MET A 650 -8.12 26.07 -27.96
N ASN A 651 -7.63 27.14 -27.31
CA ASN A 651 -6.70 28.10 -27.89
C ASN A 651 -5.21 27.76 -27.67
N GLY A 652 -4.88 26.50 -27.33
CA GLY A 652 -3.51 25.97 -27.41
C GLY A 652 -2.88 25.49 -26.09
N THR A 653 -3.64 25.39 -24.99
CA THR A 653 -3.13 24.74 -23.77
C THR A 653 -3.52 23.26 -23.78
N GLY A 654 -2.54 22.36 -23.71
CA GLY A 654 -2.76 20.91 -23.85
C GLY A 654 -2.80 20.46 -25.30
N LYS A 655 -3.09 19.17 -25.52
CA LYS A 655 -3.04 18.54 -26.85
C LYS A 655 -4.45 18.25 -27.35
N ILE A 656 -4.85 19.03 -28.36
CA ILE A 656 -6.17 18.97 -28.99
C ILE A 656 -6.14 17.97 -30.15
N THR A 657 -7.18 17.15 -30.29
CA THR A 657 -7.43 16.34 -31.48
C THR A 657 -8.89 16.44 -31.91
N HIS A 658 -9.12 16.67 -33.21
CA HIS A 658 -10.45 16.73 -33.81
C HIS A 658 -10.77 15.42 -34.53
N THR A 659 -11.92 14.82 -34.22
CA THR A 659 -12.39 13.62 -34.92
C THR A 659 -13.05 14.02 -36.24
N ALA A 660 -12.45 13.67 -37.39
CA ALA A 660 -13.00 13.98 -38.70
C ALA A 660 -14.27 13.17 -38.99
N GLY A 661 -15.27 13.81 -39.62
CA GLY A 661 -16.54 13.17 -39.97
C GLY A 661 -16.47 12.37 -41.27
N ASN A 662 -17.17 11.23 -41.30
CA ASN A 662 -17.43 10.35 -42.45
C ASN A 662 -16.20 9.75 -43.18
N ALA A 663 -15.79 8.57 -42.73
CA ALA A 663 -15.15 7.56 -43.57
C ALA A 663 -15.72 6.15 -43.26
N THR A 664 -15.72 5.29 -44.27
CA THR A 664 -16.34 3.95 -44.32
C THR A 664 -15.85 2.98 -43.24
N GLN A 665 -16.62 1.91 -42.98
CA GLN A 665 -16.27 0.78 -42.09
C GLN A 665 -14.83 0.27 -42.27
N ALA A 666 -13.91 0.77 -41.46
CA ALA A 666 -12.59 0.19 -41.23
C ALA A 666 -12.63 -0.68 -39.97
N LYS A 667 -11.95 -1.84 -39.99
CA LYS A 667 -12.00 -2.82 -38.91
C LYS A 667 -11.50 -2.24 -37.58
N GLN A 668 -12.23 -2.53 -36.51
CA GLN A 668 -11.78 -2.31 -35.14
C GLN A 668 -10.48 -3.08 -34.88
N SER A 669 -9.38 -2.36 -34.71
CA SER A 669 -8.11 -2.84 -34.15
C SER A 669 -7.35 -1.63 -33.62
N LEU A 670 -6.50 -1.84 -32.61
CA LEU A 670 -5.66 -0.81 -31.98
C LEU A 670 -6.43 0.40 -31.40
N LEU A 671 -7.01 0.21 -30.22
CA LEU A 671 -6.85 1.10 -29.06
C LEU A 671 -7.39 0.38 -27.81
N SER A 672 -6.50 -0.14 -26.98
CA SER A 672 -6.83 -0.97 -25.82
C SER A 672 -7.56 -0.17 -24.74
N ALA A 673 -8.84 -0.48 -24.52
CA ALA A 673 -9.67 0.08 -23.46
C ALA A 673 -10.24 -1.05 -22.55
N VAL A 674 -10.30 -1.00 -21.20
CA VAL A 674 -10.62 0.12 -20.26
C VAL A 674 -12.18 0.37 -20.34
N PRO A 675 -12.95 0.81 -19.30
CA PRO A 675 -13.06 0.51 -17.79
C PRO A 675 -14.57 0.02 -17.19
N VAL A 676 -15.32 -0.26 -15.97
CA VAL A 676 -15.59 -0.18 -14.38
C VAL A 676 -16.19 -1.48 -13.74
N ASP A 677 -15.83 -1.78 -12.46
CA ASP A 677 -16.35 -2.72 -11.40
C ASP A 677 -17.82 -2.72 -10.84
N ASN A 678 -18.22 -3.25 -9.64
CA ASN A 678 -17.93 -2.95 -8.19
C ASN A 678 -18.74 -3.98 -7.25
N ASN A 679 -18.72 -4.27 -5.90
CA ASN A 679 -18.34 -3.64 -4.58
C ASN A 679 -18.14 -4.48 -3.21
N SER A 680 -17.02 -4.31 -2.43
CA SER A 680 -16.70 -4.47 -0.93
C SER A 680 -15.95 -5.69 -0.31
N SER A 681 -15.01 -5.61 0.71
CA SER A 681 -14.17 -4.53 1.36
C SER A 681 -12.90 -5.05 2.20
N LEU A 682 -11.88 -4.22 2.62
CA LEU A 682 -11.05 -4.20 3.93
C LEU A 682 -9.46 -4.40 4.09
N GLY A 683 -8.59 -3.36 4.38
CA GLY A 683 -7.08 -3.46 4.58
C GLY A 683 -6.32 -2.62 5.70
N PHE A 684 -5.01 -2.23 5.56
CA PHE A 684 -4.08 -1.44 6.47
C PHE A 684 -2.96 -0.59 5.75
N VAL A 685 -2.38 0.48 6.35
CA VAL A 685 -1.32 1.35 5.74
C VAL A 685 -0.25 1.90 6.74
N SER A 686 1.00 2.15 6.29
CA SER A 686 2.15 2.69 7.05
C SER A 686 2.58 4.11 6.63
N THR A 687 2.87 5.01 7.58
CA THR A 687 2.96 6.47 7.31
C THR A 687 4.17 7.13 7.95
N GLN A 688 5.30 7.15 7.23
CA GLN A 688 6.61 7.10 7.88
C GLN A 688 7.37 8.43 8.07
N ALA A 689 6.93 9.52 7.44
CA ALA A 689 7.74 10.74 7.30
C ALA A 689 7.87 11.52 8.62
N LEU A 690 9.09 11.62 9.13
CA LEU A 690 9.42 12.31 10.39
C LEU A 690 9.41 13.85 10.24
N PRO A 691 8.98 14.61 11.28
CA PRO A 691 9.11 16.07 11.27
C PRO A 691 10.59 16.51 11.24
N ALA A 692 10.88 17.56 10.47
CA ALA A 692 12.23 17.93 10.01
C ALA A 692 13.21 18.46 11.10
N ALA A 693 12.90 18.31 12.39
CA ALA A 693 13.73 18.79 13.51
C ALA A 693 14.74 17.75 14.06
N ALA A 694 14.84 16.57 13.44
CA ALA A 694 15.56 15.41 14.00
C ALA A 694 17.07 15.33 13.69
N ALA A 695 17.69 16.38 13.14
CA ALA A 695 19.14 16.45 12.95
C ALA A 695 19.84 16.89 14.25
N ALA A 696 20.24 15.92 15.08
CA ALA A 696 20.93 16.20 16.35
C ALA A 696 22.32 16.82 16.12
N PRO A 697 22.70 17.89 16.85
CA PRO A 697 24.01 18.51 16.73
C PRO A 697 25.13 17.63 17.27
N GLN A 698 26.33 17.76 16.70
CA GLN A 698 27.52 17.04 17.16
C GLN A 698 27.88 17.44 18.60
N ALA A 699 27.68 16.53 19.55
CA ALA A 699 28.13 16.72 20.93
C ALA A 699 29.67 16.63 21.00
N ARG A 700 30.33 17.69 21.46
CA ARG A 700 31.78 17.69 21.71
C ARG A 700 32.11 16.75 22.87
N LEU A 701 33.18 15.97 22.73
CA LEU A 701 33.66 15.09 23.78
C LEU A 701 34.07 15.88 25.02
N PHE A 702 33.68 15.38 26.20
CA PHE A 702 34.45 15.56 27.44
C PHE A 702 35.01 14.20 27.85
N SER A 703 36.31 14.19 28.18
CA SER A 703 37.01 12.98 28.59
C SER A 703 36.86 12.75 30.10
N MET A 704 36.37 11.58 30.48
CA MET A 704 36.85 10.87 31.67
C MET A 704 36.94 9.39 31.34
N ALA A 705 38.05 8.77 31.70
CA ALA A 705 38.31 7.34 31.46
C ALA A 705 38.47 6.61 32.80
N SER A 706 37.86 5.43 32.89
CA SER A 706 38.38 4.35 33.75
C SER A 706 37.79 2.99 33.37
N MET A 707 38.62 1.96 33.41
CA MET A 707 38.27 0.54 33.65
C MET A 707 37.24 -0.08 32.67
N ALA A 708 37.75 -0.68 31.59
CA ALA A 708 37.04 -1.75 30.90
C ALA A 708 37.20 -3.09 31.65
N GLN A 709 36.23 -3.99 31.51
CA GLN A 709 36.40 -5.42 31.79
C GLN A 709 35.58 -6.21 30.76
N GLU A 710 36.17 -7.25 30.17
CA GLU A 710 35.70 -7.86 28.92
C GLU A 710 34.71 -9.00 29.13
N ALA A 711 33.75 -9.15 28.21
CA ALA A 711 32.91 -10.33 28.04
C ALA A 711 32.46 -10.44 26.56
N GLU A 712 32.51 -11.65 26.00
CA GLU A 712 32.34 -11.95 24.57
C GLU A 712 30.91 -11.73 24.02
N PRO A 713 30.74 -11.40 22.72
CA PRO A 713 29.43 -11.20 22.10
C PRO A 713 28.83 -12.48 21.51
N PHE A 714 27.54 -12.74 21.80
CA PHE A 714 26.76 -13.77 21.09
C PHE A 714 26.34 -13.27 19.70
N ALA A 715 26.77 -13.96 18.65
CA ALA A 715 26.39 -13.66 17.26
C ALA A 715 25.09 -14.39 16.84
N THR A 716 24.23 -13.70 16.09
CA THR A 716 23.07 -14.29 15.40
C THR A 716 23.12 -13.88 13.93
N ARG A 717 23.00 -14.85 13.00
CA ARG A 717 23.06 -14.62 11.55
C ARG A 717 21.66 -14.66 10.92
N MET A 718 21.45 -13.82 9.91
CA MET A 718 20.44 -14.02 8.86
C MET A 718 21.15 -14.41 7.56
N ALA A 719 20.54 -15.24 6.72
CA ALA A 719 21.09 -15.66 5.43
C ALA A 719 19.99 -16.10 4.44
N VAL A 720 20.27 -15.96 3.14
CA VAL A 720 19.39 -16.34 2.02
C VAL A 720 20.29 -16.86 0.86
N PRO A 721 19.95 -17.97 0.19
CA PRO A 721 20.61 -18.37 -1.06
C PRO A 721 19.66 -18.76 -2.22
N LEU A 722 20.14 -18.61 -3.45
CA LEU A 722 19.63 -19.27 -4.67
C LEU A 722 20.83 -19.74 -5.53
N PRO A 723 20.75 -20.87 -6.26
CA PRO A 723 21.90 -21.48 -6.94
C PRO A 723 21.96 -21.25 -8.47
N VAL A 724 23.14 -21.50 -9.05
CA VAL A 724 23.39 -21.66 -10.50
C VAL A 724 24.29 -22.89 -10.72
N TYR A 725 24.10 -23.60 -11.83
CA TYR A 725 24.83 -24.82 -12.23
C TYR A 725 26.23 -24.52 -12.84
N ILE A 726 27.14 -25.51 -12.82
CA ILE A 726 27.81 -26.09 -14.01
C ILE A 726 28.66 -27.34 -13.63
N ASP A 727 28.43 -28.37 -14.44
CA ASP A 727 29.02 -29.69 -14.76
C ASP A 727 30.46 -30.18 -14.42
N GLU A 728 30.68 -31.48 -14.76
CA GLU A 728 31.93 -32.26 -14.95
C GLU A 728 32.83 -32.63 -13.72
N ALA A 729 33.67 -33.69 -13.72
CA ALA A 729 33.58 -35.06 -14.30
C ALA A 729 34.71 -36.01 -13.77
N ASP A 730 34.35 -37.28 -13.49
CA ASP A 730 35.14 -38.54 -13.55
C ASP A 730 36.46 -38.85 -12.76
N ALA A 731 36.67 -40.19 -12.62
CA ALA A 731 37.92 -40.97 -12.45
C ALA A 731 38.67 -41.11 -11.08
N ASP A 732 38.56 -42.33 -10.50
CA ASP A 732 39.61 -43.27 -9.99
C ASP A 732 40.77 -42.84 -9.04
N ALA A 733 41.30 -43.70 -8.13
CA ALA A 733 40.83 -44.97 -7.51
C ALA A 733 41.81 -45.45 -6.40
N ARG A 734 41.36 -46.45 -5.60
CA ARG A 734 42.12 -47.47 -4.78
C ARG A 734 42.41 -47.25 -3.27
N ASP A 735 41.75 -48.11 -2.50
CA ASP A 735 42.27 -49.07 -1.51
C ASP A 735 42.87 -48.63 -0.14
N ALA A 736 42.04 -48.69 0.90
CA ALA A 736 42.22 -49.59 2.06
C ALA A 736 40.89 -49.82 2.82
N ALA A 737 40.74 -50.95 3.53
CA ALA A 737 39.49 -51.45 4.12
C ALA A 737 39.47 -51.35 5.68
N PRO A 738 38.43 -51.80 6.45
CA PRO A 738 37.13 -52.41 6.08
C PRO A 738 35.85 -51.95 6.84
N GLY A 739 34.64 -52.26 6.33
CA GLY A 739 33.38 -52.22 7.13
C GLY A 739 32.01 -52.39 6.43
N ALA A 740 31.44 -53.61 6.44
CA ALA A 740 30.01 -54.02 6.32
C ALA A 740 29.08 -53.63 5.11
N ALA A 741 28.39 -54.61 4.49
CA ALA A 741 27.17 -54.48 3.62
C ALA A 741 26.54 -55.84 3.19
N ALA A 742 25.27 -55.88 2.72
CA ALA A 742 24.61 -57.01 1.99
C ALA A 742 23.26 -56.60 1.30
N THR A 743 22.86 -57.20 0.15
CA THR A 743 21.64 -56.86 -0.66
C THR A 743 21.13 -57.96 -1.63
N ALA A 744 19.85 -57.92 -2.05
CA ALA A 744 19.30 -58.33 -3.40
C ALA A 744 17.74 -58.26 -3.50
N GLY A 745 17.17 -57.75 -4.60
CA GLY A 745 15.70 -57.65 -4.85
C GLY A 745 15.35 -57.18 -6.28
N ALA A 746 14.06 -57.06 -6.64
CA ALA A 746 13.60 -56.67 -8.00
C ALA A 746 12.68 -55.42 -8.01
N ASP A 747 12.74 -54.67 -9.11
CA ASP A 747 12.70 -53.21 -9.08
C ASP A 747 11.33 -52.52 -9.29
N ASN A 748 10.53 -52.46 -8.23
CA ASN A 748 9.28 -51.69 -8.18
C ASN A 748 9.49 -50.18 -8.35
N LEU A 749 10.62 -49.66 -7.84
CA LEU A 749 10.99 -48.24 -7.81
C LEU A 749 10.65 -47.45 -9.09
N SER A 750 11.04 -47.97 -10.25
CA SER A 750 10.96 -47.26 -11.54
C SER A 750 9.50 -46.94 -11.94
N ALA A 751 8.53 -47.70 -11.42
CA ALA A 751 7.11 -47.47 -11.63
C ALA A 751 6.52 -46.36 -10.73
N ILE A 752 7.19 -45.99 -9.63
CA ILE A 752 6.75 -44.93 -8.72
C ILE A 752 7.33 -43.58 -9.15
N ILE A 753 8.64 -43.52 -9.46
CA ILE A 753 9.31 -42.28 -9.92
C ILE A 753 8.58 -41.66 -11.13
N SER A 754 8.18 -42.51 -12.08
CA SER A 754 7.62 -42.11 -13.37
C SER A 754 6.18 -41.54 -13.29
N THR A 755 5.55 -41.52 -12.11
CA THR A 755 4.19 -40.97 -11.91
C THR A 755 4.15 -39.66 -11.09
N GLN A 756 5.30 -39.10 -10.72
CA GLN A 756 5.36 -37.83 -9.97
C GLN A 756 4.88 -36.64 -10.80
N ARG A 757 4.08 -35.77 -10.18
CA ARG A 757 3.53 -34.54 -10.78
C ARG A 757 4.53 -33.40 -10.71
N GLY A 758 4.40 -32.41 -11.60
CA GLY A 758 5.36 -31.30 -11.74
C GLY A 758 5.51 -30.36 -10.54
N ASN A 759 4.60 -30.44 -9.56
CA ASN A 759 4.68 -29.75 -8.27
C ASN A 759 5.20 -30.65 -7.12
N GLY A 760 5.59 -31.90 -7.41
CA GLY A 760 6.16 -32.88 -6.47
C GLY A 760 5.18 -33.92 -5.89
N ALA A 761 3.87 -33.73 -6.04
CA ALA A 761 2.85 -34.69 -5.56
C ALA A 761 2.82 -36.01 -6.36
N PHE A 762 2.33 -37.10 -5.78
CA PHE A 762 2.19 -38.42 -6.43
C PHE A 762 0.74 -38.80 -6.74
N ASP A 763 0.56 -39.95 -7.42
CA ASP A 763 -0.74 -40.52 -7.75
C ASP A 763 -1.16 -41.66 -6.80
N SER A 764 -2.33 -41.51 -6.18
CA SER A 764 -2.79 -42.36 -5.05
C SER A 764 -2.87 -43.85 -5.42
N ALA A 765 -3.43 -44.18 -6.58
CA ALA A 765 -3.63 -45.58 -7.00
C ALA A 765 -2.31 -46.29 -7.36
N THR A 766 -1.27 -45.54 -7.76
CA THR A 766 0.07 -46.11 -7.97
C THR A 766 0.75 -46.41 -6.63
N ILE A 767 0.62 -45.52 -5.65
CA ILE A 767 1.12 -45.78 -4.29
C ILE A 767 0.41 -46.99 -3.69
N GLU A 768 -0.92 -47.00 -3.60
CA GLU A 768 -1.68 -48.11 -3.00
C GLU A 768 -1.31 -49.49 -3.58
N ARG A 769 -1.23 -49.60 -4.91
CA ARG A 769 -0.95 -50.88 -5.59
C ARG A 769 0.51 -51.35 -5.48
N VAL A 770 1.49 -50.45 -5.47
CA VAL A 770 2.93 -50.82 -5.49
C VAL A 770 3.51 -50.85 -4.07
N VAL A 771 3.07 -49.93 -3.22
CA VAL A 771 3.61 -49.68 -1.88
C VAL A 771 2.82 -50.44 -0.81
N PHE A 772 1.49 -50.62 -0.96
CA PHE A 772 0.62 -51.29 0.01
C PHE A 772 -0.30 -52.40 -0.56
N PRO A 773 0.19 -53.30 -1.44
CA PRO A 773 -0.61 -54.19 -2.31
C PRO A 773 -1.61 -55.13 -1.62
N SER A 774 -1.44 -55.39 -0.32
CA SER A 774 -2.24 -56.37 0.45
C SER A 774 -2.91 -55.78 1.70
N THR A 775 -2.72 -54.48 1.97
CA THR A 775 -3.04 -53.85 3.26
C THR A 775 -3.77 -52.51 3.16
N GLY A 776 -3.66 -51.81 2.03
CA GLY A 776 -4.22 -50.46 1.85
C GLY A 776 -3.39 -49.35 2.50
N VAL A 777 -3.75 -48.10 2.22
CA VAL A 777 -3.02 -46.90 2.68
C VAL A 777 -3.33 -46.59 4.16
N PRO A 778 -2.32 -46.33 5.02
CA PRO A 778 -2.55 -45.95 6.43
C PRO A 778 -3.32 -44.63 6.62
N ALA A 779 -3.98 -44.49 7.76
CA ALA A 779 -4.76 -43.30 8.11
C ALA A 779 -3.87 -42.07 8.38
N ILE A 780 -4.38 -40.86 8.09
CA ILE A 780 -3.62 -39.60 8.24
C ILE A 780 -3.29 -39.34 9.73
N PRO A 781 -2.01 -39.29 10.13
CA PRO A 781 -1.61 -39.18 11.53
C PRO A 781 -1.99 -37.83 12.15
N ALA A 782 -2.01 -37.80 13.50
CA ALA A 782 -2.53 -36.69 14.30
C ALA A 782 -1.89 -35.33 13.96
N PHE A 783 -0.59 -35.31 13.66
CA PHE A 783 0.17 -34.10 13.37
C PHE A 783 -0.12 -33.48 11.98
N ILE A 784 -0.76 -34.21 11.05
CA ILE A 784 -1.31 -33.64 9.80
C ILE A 784 -2.83 -33.40 9.95
N SER A 785 -3.56 -34.32 10.59
CA SER A 785 -5.03 -34.21 10.69
C SER A 785 -5.49 -33.08 11.62
N SER A 786 -4.71 -32.72 12.64
CA SER A 786 -4.99 -31.60 13.55
C SER A 786 -4.66 -30.20 12.99
N LEU A 787 -4.42 -30.07 11.68
CA LEU A 787 -4.18 -28.78 11.02
C LEU A 787 -5.50 -28.16 10.56
N ASP A 788 -5.69 -26.85 10.82
CA ASP A 788 -6.88 -26.12 10.38
C ASP A 788 -6.80 -25.83 8.87
N GLY A 789 -7.72 -26.39 8.08
CA GLY A 789 -7.76 -26.21 6.63
C GLY A 789 -8.54 -27.31 5.90
N ARG A 790 -8.50 -27.31 4.56
CA ARG A 790 -9.29 -28.23 3.70
C ARG A 790 -8.66 -29.63 3.64
N ASP A 791 -9.41 -30.66 4.04
CA ASP A 791 -8.87 -32.02 4.24
C ASP A 791 -8.29 -32.67 2.98
N ASN A 792 -8.81 -32.33 1.79
CA ASN A 792 -8.29 -32.85 0.51
C ASN A 792 -6.84 -32.42 0.22
N VAL A 793 -6.32 -31.40 0.91
CA VAL A 793 -4.91 -31.00 0.78
C VAL A 793 -4.04 -31.71 1.84
N LYS A 794 -4.61 -32.11 2.99
CA LYS A 794 -3.96 -32.97 4.00
C LYS A 794 -3.66 -34.36 3.43
N GLU A 795 -4.60 -34.90 2.66
CA GLU A 795 -4.48 -36.18 1.96
C GLU A 795 -3.33 -36.19 0.95
N GLN A 796 -3.15 -35.11 0.17
CA GLN A 796 -2.06 -34.98 -0.79
C GLN A 796 -0.68 -34.87 -0.11
N ILE A 797 -0.60 -34.24 1.07
CA ILE A 797 0.61 -34.25 1.90
C ILE A 797 0.97 -35.68 2.30
N TRP A 798 0.02 -36.44 2.85
CA TRP A 798 0.29 -37.77 3.40
C TRP A 798 0.81 -38.77 2.34
N LEU A 799 0.16 -38.81 1.17
CA LEU A 799 0.58 -39.68 0.06
C LEU A 799 2.02 -39.41 -0.42
N ALA A 800 2.48 -38.15 -0.33
CA ALA A 800 3.84 -37.79 -0.72
C ALA A 800 4.90 -38.22 0.31
N VAL A 801 4.55 -38.26 1.60
CA VAL A 801 5.41 -38.83 2.66
C VAL A 801 5.59 -40.34 2.46
N CYS A 802 4.50 -41.10 2.27
CA CYS A 802 4.58 -42.56 2.16
C CYS A 802 5.48 -43.01 0.98
N ALA A 803 5.48 -42.27 -0.13
CA ALA A 803 6.36 -42.52 -1.27
C ALA A 803 7.84 -42.33 -0.94
N MET A 804 8.19 -41.27 -0.19
CA MET A 804 9.56 -40.99 0.25
C MET A 804 10.08 -42.05 1.23
N ALA A 805 9.21 -42.54 2.12
CA ALA A 805 9.52 -43.62 3.06
C ALA A 805 9.83 -44.95 2.34
N TYR A 806 8.98 -45.35 1.39
CA TYR A 806 9.20 -46.55 0.57
C TYR A 806 10.54 -46.51 -0.18
N PHE A 807 10.88 -45.36 -0.77
CA PHE A 807 12.16 -45.16 -1.47
C PHE A 807 13.37 -45.41 -0.57
N ARG A 808 13.37 -44.87 0.66
CA ARG A 808 14.45 -45.10 1.63
C ARG A 808 14.55 -46.57 2.03
N GLN A 809 13.43 -47.19 2.43
CA GLN A 809 13.44 -48.48 3.12
C GLN A 809 13.49 -49.71 2.20
N LYS A 810 12.86 -49.66 1.01
CA LYS A 810 12.88 -50.80 0.07
C LYS A 810 13.88 -50.65 -1.07
N GLU A 811 14.17 -49.42 -1.47
CA GLU A 811 14.88 -49.12 -2.72
C GLU A 811 16.23 -48.40 -2.50
N GLY A 812 16.72 -48.34 -1.25
CA GLY A 812 17.91 -47.56 -0.85
C GLY A 812 19.18 -47.87 -1.64
N GLY A 813 19.33 -49.11 -2.15
CA GLY A 813 20.43 -49.49 -3.05
C GLY A 813 20.45 -48.76 -4.40
N ARG A 814 19.40 -48.03 -4.76
CA ARG A 814 19.21 -47.31 -6.02
C ARG A 814 18.95 -45.80 -5.83
N GLU A 815 19.45 -45.19 -4.75
CA GLU A 815 19.20 -43.76 -4.43
C GLU A 815 19.50 -42.79 -5.58
N ARG A 816 20.50 -43.06 -6.42
CA ARG A 816 20.80 -42.23 -7.61
C ARG A 816 19.65 -42.13 -8.61
N GLU A 817 18.72 -43.08 -8.60
CA GLU A 817 17.59 -43.14 -9.52
C GLU A 817 16.33 -42.49 -8.94
N TRP A 818 16.20 -42.43 -7.60
CA TRP A 818 14.99 -41.93 -6.92
C TRP A 818 15.14 -40.64 -6.11
N SER A 819 16.37 -40.24 -5.75
CA SER A 819 16.66 -39.03 -4.95
C SER A 819 15.97 -37.78 -5.48
N GLY A 820 16.11 -37.48 -6.79
CA GLY A 820 15.46 -36.34 -7.44
C GLY A 820 13.92 -36.39 -7.49
N ALA A 821 13.30 -37.51 -7.12
CA ALA A 821 11.86 -37.64 -6.89
C ALA A 821 11.49 -37.50 -5.40
N ARG A 822 12.29 -38.09 -4.48
CA ARG A 822 12.18 -37.81 -3.02
C ARG A 822 12.23 -36.30 -2.77
N ASP A 823 13.22 -35.62 -3.32
CA ASP A 823 13.51 -34.23 -2.97
C ASP A 823 12.36 -33.29 -3.39
N LYS A 824 11.79 -33.49 -4.58
CA LYS A 824 10.57 -32.79 -5.04
C LYS A 824 9.34 -33.10 -4.20
N ALA A 825 9.21 -34.32 -3.69
CA ALA A 825 8.09 -34.72 -2.83
C ALA A 825 8.22 -34.08 -1.44
N GLY A 826 9.42 -34.05 -0.88
CA GLY A 826 9.71 -33.35 0.37
C GLY A 826 9.49 -31.84 0.23
N GLU A 827 9.89 -31.25 -0.89
CA GLU A 827 9.62 -29.86 -1.22
C GLU A 827 8.10 -29.60 -1.34
N PHE A 828 7.35 -30.45 -2.07
CA PHE A 828 5.88 -30.36 -2.13
C PHE A 828 5.22 -30.40 -0.75
N VAL A 829 5.60 -31.37 0.09
CA VAL A 829 5.05 -31.53 1.45
C VAL A 829 5.35 -30.31 2.30
N LYS A 830 6.61 -29.86 2.34
CA LYS A 830 7.02 -28.66 3.10
C LYS A 830 6.30 -27.42 2.58
N THR A 831 6.31 -27.15 1.28
CA THR A 831 5.61 -26.01 0.68
C THR A 831 4.11 -26.05 0.98
N THR A 832 3.46 -27.22 0.97
CA THR A 832 2.02 -27.33 1.20
C THR A 832 1.65 -27.21 2.69
N LEU A 833 2.43 -27.83 3.59
CA LEU A 833 2.29 -27.66 5.05
C LEU A 833 2.51 -26.19 5.47
N CYS A 834 3.53 -25.53 4.93
CA CYS A 834 3.80 -24.13 5.20
C CYS A 834 2.74 -23.21 4.58
N CYS A 835 2.52 -23.28 3.27
CA CYS A 835 1.72 -22.27 2.53
C CYS A 835 0.21 -22.52 2.51
N VAL A 836 -0.29 -23.71 2.88
CA VAL A 836 -1.74 -24.01 2.92
C VAL A 836 -2.25 -24.28 4.34
N PHE A 837 -1.37 -24.66 5.28
CA PHE A 837 -1.74 -25.01 6.66
C PHE A 837 -0.96 -24.24 7.76
N GLY A 838 -0.03 -23.35 7.40
CA GLY A 838 0.64 -22.47 8.36
C GLY A 838 1.60 -23.16 9.33
N VAL A 839 2.17 -24.31 8.95
CA VAL A 839 3.22 -24.99 9.74
C VAL A 839 4.56 -24.27 9.54
N ASP A 840 5.27 -23.93 10.62
CA ASP A 840 6.59 -23.28 10.51
C ASP A 840 7.67 -24.23 9.96
N ALA A 841 8.78 -23.71 9.43
CA ALA A 841 9.80 -24.53 8.78
C ALA A 841 10.44 -25.61 9.69
N GLY A 842 10.68 -25.28 10.97
CA GLY A 842 11.27 -26.23 11.91
C GLY A 842 10.28 -27.33 12.26
N ARG A 843 9.01 -26.96 12.47
CA ARG A 843 7.91 -27.91 12.71
C ARG A 843 7.39 -28.57 11.43
N SER A 844 7.70 -28.10 10.24
CA SER A 844 7.38 -28.79 8.97
C SER A 844 8.49 -29.76 8.58
N GLU A 845 9.72 -29.53 9.01
CA GLU A 845 10.77 -30.54 9.08
C GLU A 845 10.51 -31.54 10.21
N GLU A 846 10.02 -31.12 11.39
CA GLU A 846 9.60 -32.02 12.47
C GLU A 846 8.35 -32.83 12.05
N ILE A 847 7.34 -32.20 11.44
CA ILE A 847 6.17 -32.92 10.94
C ILE A 847 6.57 -33.81 9.78
N LEU A 848 7.39 -33.37 8.81
CA LEU A 848 7.85 -34.27 7.75
C LEU A 848 8.70 -35.41 8.31
N THR A 849 9.61 -35.15 9.26
CA THR A 849 10.47 -36.19 9.85
C THR A 849 9.64 -37.14 10.69
N ASN A 850 8.78 -36.67 11.59
CA ASN A 850 7.85 -37.53 12.34
C ASN A 850 6.86 -38.25 11.42
N SER A 851 6.44 -37.64 10.30
CA SER A 851 5.61 -38.30 9.27
C SER A 851 6.39 -39.37 8.52
N LEU A 852 7.67 -39.14 8.22
CA LEU A 852 8.57 -40.10 7.58
C LEU A 852 8.91 -41.23 8.54
N ASP A 853 9.24 -40.95 9.79
CA ASP A 853 9.54 -41.94 10.83
C ASP A 853 8.30 -42.82 11.11
N ASP A 854 7.09 -42.24 11.14
CA ASP A 854 5.82 -42.97 11.21
C ASP A 854 5.59 -43.79 9.92
N ALA A 855 5.76 -43.20 8.73
CA ALA A 855 5.55 -43.86 7.44
C ALA A 855 6.59 -44.96 7.12
N GLU A 856 7.84 -44.81 7.55
CA GLU A 856 8.91 -45.80 7.43
C GLU A 856 8.66 -47.00 8.34
N GLY A 857 7.91 -46.82 9.44
CA GLY A 857 7.44 -47.89 10.31
C GLY A 857 6.46 -48.89 9.67
N TYR A 858 5.95 -48.62 8.46
CA TYR A 858 5.07 -49.54 7.71
C TYR A 858 5.80 -50.42 6.68
N PHE A 859 7.15 -50.37 6.58
CA PHE A 859 7.93 -51.05 5.53
C PHE A 859 8.94 -52.09 6.02
#